data_AF-A0AAU2HKZ0-F1
#
_entry.id   AF-A0AAU2HKZ0-F1
#
_cell.length_a   1.000
_cell.length_b   1.000
_cell.length_c   1.000
_cell.angle_alpha   90.00
_cell.angle_beta   90.00
_cell.angle_gamma   90.00
#
_symmetry.space_group_name_H-M   'P 1'
#
loop_
_entity.id
_entity.type
_entity.pdbx_description
1 polymer ?
#
loop_
_entity_poly.entity_id
_entity_poly.type
_entity_poly.pdbx_seq_one_letter_code
_entity_poly.pdbx_strand_id
1 'polypeptide(L)'
;MTSPVPYASTSLADLLPALRYADPQLLAARLEDVRLPLGWWHATPILAVEQVIGAEALSHQVAQTLRAVWPHAELGDAIPVLRLLDEATAATARQTVARAARAAGPTVADGDEVLAGLFRGILDRLHQRGIPRERAGGVREALAVIAAWLPEDAPAEVRAALAVLQGSGAEPRENHEGPEAGESLPTQDDVAEDAAVIGPVGGNENEDGTEGEDGTEGEDGTEGEAEEPVEEPAPAPMVLADGPEPSVAALIDRPLAAFDRLVGTWDERDTVIAGQRMFAAQPEKLSVLGERFSVSRERVRQVERIILGVIRQWLAGHGDEGAAGRDFAGHLAAVAERLGAVCTVAEVHALHPDHAATVEALGVPLGDVIARLLPDRTVDGAWIVQGDAAELRSVMQEQLLAACGDAPLAWDEAAALGARFGVRAEVLGPWAAEIGRFRVMEGKVVHWGRSVNDRAVAVLAVQGTPLPMEDIHERLADGTAISSMRNQIWVDERFIRLDRNLYGLRQWGGEEYLGIREMITREIERAGGEAEVNALVEALATRFDVSAASVRTNLTAPIFARSRRGWVCLADQSSTGTDTPYTPRNDVAGTRRCFLGADGRWWYRLEVNAEHLRGSGTPVPAGWAAHIGGAPLCEPITFRHDAGETTLQWRNQSVLGSIRPLLENIGAGVGDHAFFNVADGRLSALRLPAPQPGTGAEARAARLTGWTAAVTRQEAVEVIARRIGMEPGSDSTALLERLGERGDRDIAEFLEQALAGAIPAF
;
A
#
# COMPACT_ATOMS: atom_id res chain seq x y z
N MET A 1 -0.64 -38.04 -27.47
CA MET A 1 0.78 -37.66 -27.53
C MET A 1 1.28 -37.58 -26.10
N THR A 2 2.10 -38.54 -25.67
CA THR A 2 2.62 -38.65 -24.30
C THR A 2 4.14 -38.46 -24.34
N SER A 3 4.61 -37.28 -23.91
CA SER A 3 6.04 -36.93 -23.95
C SER A 3 6.71 -37.28 -22.61
N PRO A 4 7.77 -38.11 -22.57
CA PRO A 4 8.35 -38.63 -21.34
C PRO A 4 9.56 -37.82 -20.81
N VAL A 5 9.51 -36.48 -20.82
CA VAL A 5 10.45 -35.62 -20.05
C VAL A 5 9.73 -34.34 -19.56
N PRO A 6 9.56 -34.15 -18.24
CA PRO A 6 9.20 -32.87 -17.65
C PRO A 6 10.34 -32.22 -16.83
N TYR A 7 10.29 -30.89 -16.69
CA TYR A 7 11.02 -30.04 -15.72
C TYR A 7 12.56 -29.88 -15.81
N ALA A 8 13.24 -30.45 -16.81
CA ALA A 8 14.71 -30.29 -16.96
C ALA A 8 15.20 -28.84 -17.25
N SER A 9 14.31 -27.86 -17.43
CA SER A 9 14.65 -26.48 -17.84
C SER A 9 13.91 -25.37 -17.08
N THR A 10 13.23 -25.65 -15.97
CA THR A 10 12.49 -24.63 -15.21
C THR A 10 13.44 -23.81 -14.34
N SER A 11 13.55 -22.50 -14.60
CA SER A 11 14.29 -21.54 -13.77
C SER A 11 13.43 -20.95 -12.65
N LEU A 12 14.03 -20.27 -11.68
CA LEU A 12 13.27 -19.55 -10.66
C LEU A 12 12.39 -18.44 -11.28
N ALA A 13 12.88 -17.74 -12.30
CA ALA A 13 12.13 -16.71 -13.02
C ALA A 13 10.99 -17.25 -13.90
N ASP A 14 10.81 -18.58 -14.03
CA ASP A 14 9.60 -19.19 -14.61
C ASP A 14 8.51 -19.43 -13.55
N LEU A 15 8.89 -19.66 -12.29
CA LEU A 15 7.96 -19.81 -11.15
C LEU A 15 7.59 -18.46 -10.51
N LEU A 16 8.53 -17.52 -10.52
CA LEU A 16 8.43 -16.17 -9.97
C LEU A 16 8.75 -15.13 -11.09
N PRO A 17 7.82 -14.88 -12.04
CA PRO A 17 8.10 -14.05 -13.22
C PRO A 17 8.44 -12.58 -12.91
N ALA A 18 8.07 -12.10 -11.73
CA ALA A 18 8.39 -10.75 -11.26
C ALA A 18 9.90 -10.44 -11.29
N LEU A 19 10.76 -11.46 -11.11
CA LEU A 19 12.23 -11.36 -11.23
C LEU A 19 12.70 -10.80 -12.58
N ARG A 20 11.90 -10.91 -13.65
CA ARG A 20 12.24 -10.39 -14.99
C ARG A 20 12.12 -8.87 -15.09
N TYR A 21 11.57 -8.21 -14.06
CA TYR A 21 11.21 -6.79 -14.08
C TYR A 21 11.70 -5.98 -12.86
N ALA A 22 12.39 -6.60 -11.90
CA ALA A 22 13.03 -5.91 -10.79
C ALA A 22 14.43 -5.39 -11.15
N ASP A 23 14.95 -4.47 -10.32
CA ASP A 23 16.32 -3.96 -10.43
C ASP A 23 17.34 -5.10 -10.18
N PRO A 24 18.23 -5.41 -11.15
CA PRO A 24 19.24 -6.45 -11.00
C PRO A 24 20.15 -6.27 -9.78
N GLN A 25 20.42 -5.03 -9.33
CA GLN A 25 21.25 -4.79 -8.14
C GLN A 25 20.52 -5.17 -6.85
N LEU A 26 19.21 -4.90 -6.79
CA LEU A 26 18.36 -5.27 -5.66
C LEU A 26 18.15 -6.79 -5.58
N LEU A 27 18.07 -7.47 -6.74
CA LEU A 27 18.04 -8.94 -6.80
C LEU A 27 19.38 -9.57 -6.41
N ALA A 28 20.50 -9.03 -6.91
CA ALA A 28 21.84 -9.50 -6.57
C ALA A 28 22.07 -9.50 -5.05
N ALA A 29 21.72 -8.40 -4.38
CA ALA A 29 21.84 -8.22 -2.94
C ALA A 29 20.95 -9.15 -2.07
N ARG A 30 20.18 -10.08 -2.67
CA ARG A 30 19.30 -11.04 -1.97
C ARG A 30 19.45 -12.48 -2.48
N LEU A 31 19.76 -12.66 -3.77
CA LEU A 31 19.80 -13.96 -4.43
C LEU A 31 21.21 -14.42 -4.83
N GLU A 32 22.26 -13.60 -4.72
CA GLU A 32 23.62 -14.10 -4.94
C GLU A 32 24.07 -15.08 -3.85
N ASP A 33 24.53 -16.24 -4.28
CA ASP A 33 25.23 -17.24 -3.46
C ASP A 33 26.53 -17.58 -4.18
N VAL A 34 27.67 -17.59 -3.46
CA VAL A 34 29.01 -17.82 -4.02
C VAL A 34 29.16 -19.18 -4.70
N ARG A 35 28.26 -20.13 -4.43
CA ARG A 35 28.22 -21.48 -5.03
C ARG A 35 27.43 -21.53 -6.35
N LEU A 36 26.69 -20.48 -6.70
CA LEU A 36 25.80 -20.42 -7.86
C LEU A 36 26.32 -19.44 -8.93
N PRO A 37 25.94 -19.62 -10.21
CA PRO A 37 26.24 -18.63 -11.26
C PRO A 37 25.61 -17.25 -10.97
N LEU A 38 26.29 -16.17 -11.38
CA LEU A 38 25.69 -14.83 -11.35
C LEU A 38 24.41 -14.79 -12.19
N GLY A 39 23.31 -14.29 -11.61
CA GLY A 39 22.00 -14.27 -12.26
C GLY A 39 21.35 -15.64 -12.46
N TRP A 40 21.76 -16.67 -11.71
CA TRP A 40 21.24 -18.06 -11.82
C TRP A 40 19.72 -18.15 -11.90
N TRP A 41 19.01 -17.26 -11.20
CA TRP A 41 17.54 -17.24 -11.12
C TRP A 41 16.85 -17.09 -12.49
N HIS A 42 17.54 -16.60 -13.53
CA HIS A 42 17.00 -16.48 -14.89
C HIS A 42 17.24 -17.69 -15.81
N ALA A 43 18.19 -18.58 -15.50
CA ALA A 43 18.69 -19.56 -16.49
C ALA A 43 19.17 -20.90 -15.92
N THR A 44 19.47 -20.99 -14.61
CA THR A 44 19.87 -22.24 -13.99
C THR A 44 18.62 -23.07 -13.64
N PRO A 45 18.54 -24.35 -14.03
CA PRO A 45 17.42 -25.22 -13.67
C PRO A 45 17.31 -25.36 -12.15
N ILE A 46 16.09 -25.21 -11.62
CA ILE A 46 15.87 -25.10 -10.18
C ILE A 46 16.28 -26.35 -9.39
N LEU A 47 16.20 -27.53 -10.01
CA LEU A 47 16.71 -28.79 -9.45
C LEU A 47 18.24 -28.78 -9.23
N ALA A 48 18.99 -28.09 -10.09
CA ALA A 48 20.44 -27.93 -9.92
C ALA A 48 20.77 -26.90 -8.84
N VAL A 49 19.92 -25.90 -8.63
CA VAL A 49 20.02 -24.95 -7.51
C VAL A 49 19.78 -25.68 -6.19
N GLU A 50 18.71 -26.48 -6.10
CA GLU A 50 18.41 -27.30 -4.92
C GLU A 50 19.54 -28.29 -4.57
N GLN A 51 20.26 -28.83 -5.56
CA GLN A 51 21.42 -29.70 -5.34
C GLN A 51 22.64 -28.97 -4.72
N VAL A 52 22.73 -27.64 -4.85
CA VAL A 52 23.88 -26.84 -4.38
C VAL A 52 23.58 -26.11 -3.07
N ILE A 53 22.37 -25.56 -2.91
CA ILE A 53 21.99 -24.76 -1.73
C ILE A 53 20.91 -25.41 -0.85
N GLY A 54 20.20 -26.43 -1.35
CA GLY A 54 19.08 -27.06 -0.65
C GLY A 54 17.73 -26.37 -0.90
N ALA A 55 16.65 -27.17 -0.94
CA ALA A 55 15.28 -26.71 -1.16
C ALA A 55 14.80 -25.69 -0.11
N GLU A 56 15.25 -25.85 1.13
CA GLU A 56 14.88 -25.00 2.26
C GLU A 56 15.52 -23.62 2.18
N ALA A 57 16.85 -23.54 1.99
CA ALA A 57 17.55 -22.27 1.83
C ALA A 57 17.07 -21.49 0.61
N LEU A 58 16.84 -22.19 -0.52
CA LEU A 58 16.22 -21.61 -1.71
C LEU A 58 14.85 -21.01 -1.39
N SER A 59 13.99 -21.73 -0.68
CA SER A 59 12.66 -21.25 -0.31
C SER A 59 12.70 -20.04 0.63
N HIS A 60 13.68 -19.99 1.54
CA HIS A 60 13.89 -18.86 2.45
C HIS A 60 14.45 -17.63 1.74
N GLN A 61 15.42 -17.78 0.81
CA GLN A 61 15.88 -16.68 -0.05
C GLN A 61 14.74 -16.10 -0.90
N VAL A 62 13.86 -16.97 -1.44
CA VAL A 62 12.67 -16.53 -2.19
C VAL A 62 11.70 -15.77 -1.28
N ALA A 63 11.43 -16.25 -0.06
CA ALA A 63 10.57 -15.59 0.92
C ALA A 63 11.06 -14.17 1.29
N GLN A 64 12.34 -14.04 1.63
CA GLN A 64 12.98 -12.76 1.94
C GLN A 64 12.94 -11.80 0.73
N THR A 65 13.24 -12.31 -0.47
CA THR A 65 13.22 -11.50 -1.71
C THR A 65 11.81 -11.00 -2.03
N LEU A 66 10.79 -11.85 -1.90
CA LEU A 66 9.39 -11.47 -2.09
C LEU A 66 8.99 -10.30 -1.18
N ARG A 67 9.34 -10.37 0.10
CA ARG A 67 8.98 -9.33 1.09
C ARG A 67 9.78 -8.04 0.94
N ALA A 68 11.04 -8.13 0.55
CA ALA A 68 11.89 -6.95 0.35
C ALA A 68 11.51 -6.18 -0.93
N VAL A 69 11.20 -6.90 -2.02
CA VAL A 69 11.02 -6.30 -3.35
C VAL A 69 9.54 -6.05 -3.68
N TRP A 70 8.62 -6.95 -3.27
CA TRP A 70 7.20 -6.89 -3.63
C TRP A 70 6.23 -7.09 -2.45
N PRO A 71 6.41 -6.39 -1.30
CA PRO A 71 5.53 -6.56 -0.13
C PRO A 71 4.04 -6.32 -0.45
N HIS A 72 3.79 -5.40 -1.38
CA HIS A 72 2.47 -4.90 -1.78
C HIS A 72 1.80 -5.71 -2.92
N ALA A 73 2.51 -6.63 -3.58
CA ALA A 73 1.95 -7.40 -4.70
C ALA A 73 1.15 -8.62 -4.19
N GLU A 74 0.12 -9.06 -4.91
CA GLU A 74 -0.52 -10.34 -4.61
C GLU A 74 0.48 -11.50 -4.79
N LEU A 75 0.45 -12.46 -3.86
CA LEU A 75 1.25 -13.68 -3.96
C LEU A 75 1.03 -14.42 -5.29
N GLY A 76 -0.19 -14.40 -5.82
CA GLY A 76 -0.53 -15.00 -7.11
C GLY A 76 -0.14 -14.18 -8.34
N ASP A 77 0.30 -12.93 -8.19
CA ASP A 77 0.92 -12.15 -9.29
C ASP A 77 2.44 -12.35 -9.29
N ALA A 78 3.04 -12.39 -8.10
CA ALA A 78 4.46 -12.74 -7.94
C ALA A 78 4.71 -14.21 -8.36
N ILE A 79 3.91 -15.15 -7.85
CA ILE A 79 4.02 -16.59 -8.10
C ILE A 79 2.67 -17.11 -8.67
N PRO A 80 2.45 -17.01 -9.99
CA PRO A 80 1.18 -17.40 -10.63
C PRO A 80 0.72 -18.83 -10.37
N VAL A 81 1.65 -19.76 -10.16
CA VAL A 81 1.31 -21.16 -9.87
C VAL A 81 0.56 -21.33 -8.54
N LEU A 82 0.67 -20.42 -7.57
CA LEU A 82 -0.11 -20.48 -6.32
C LEU A 82 -1.64 -20.41 -6.57
N ARG A 83 -2.08 -19.74 -7.64
CA ARG A 83 -3.49 -19.66 -8.03
C ARG A 83 -4.01 -20.96 -8.69
N LEU A 84 -3.14 -21.95 -8.92
CA LEU A 84 -3.44 -23.24 -9.56
C LEU A 84 -3.33 -24.45 -8.60
N LEU A 85 -3.16 -24.18 -7.30
CA LEU A 85 -3.07 -25.19 -6.24
C LEU A 85 -4.44 -25.44 -5.58
N ASP A 86 -4.45 -26.05 -4.39
CA ASP A 86 -5.65 -26.24 -3.57
C ASP A 86 -6.35 -24.92 -3.21
N GLU A 87 -7.63 -25.00 -2.84
CA GLU A 87 -8.48 -23.84 -2.59
C GLU A 87 -7.98 -22.94 -1.46
N ALA A 88 -7.34 -23.51 -0.43
CA ALA A 88 -6.72 -22.75 0.66
C ALA A 88 -5.50 -21.96 0.16
N THR A 89 -4.60 -22.60 -0.59
CA THR A 89 -3.44 -21.95 -1.20
C THR A 89 -3.85 -20.90 -2.23
N ALA A 90 -4.89 -21.15 -3.03
CA ALA A 90 -5.46 -20.20 -3.98
C ALA A 90 -6.20 -19.03 -3.29
N ALA A 91 -6.69 -19.20 -2.06
CA ALA A 91 -7.16 -18.10 -1.22
C ALA A 91 -5.98 -17.25 -0.70
N THR A 92 -4.89 -17.87 -0.23
CA THR A 92 -3.66 -17.16 0.16
C THR A 92 -2.99 -16.44 -1.02
N ALA A 93 -3.10 -16.98 -2.23
CA ALA A 93 -2.60 -16.35 -3.46
C ALA A 93 -3.27 -14.99 -3.79
N ARG A 94 -4.42 -14.67 -3.18
CA ARG A 94 -5.13 -13.38 -3.30
C ARG A 94 -4.82 -12.40 -2.15
N GLN A 95 -3.79 -12.68 -1.36
CA GLN A 95 -3.27 -11.79 -0.33
C GLN A 95 -1.99 -11.12 -0.83
N THR A 96 -1.70 -9.90 -0.37
CA THR A 96 -0.38 -9.29 -0.60
C THR A 96 0.70 -10.08 0.14
N VAL A 97 1.93 -10.07 -0.36
CA VAL A 97 3.07 -10.74 0.30
C VAL A 97 3.19 -10.32 1.77
N ALA A 98 3.07 -9.03 2.08
CA ALA A 98 3.16 -8.49 3.44
C ALA A 98 1.90 -8.74 4.32
N ARG A 99 0.79 -9.18 3.72
CA ARG A 99 -0.40 -9.67 4.43
C ARG A 99 -0.28 -11.16 4.76
N ALA A 100 0.11 -11.97 3.79
CA ALA A 100 0.34 -13.40 3.99
C ALA A 100 1.48 -13.66 5.00
N ALA A 101 2.56 -12.88 4.94
CA ALA A 101 3.65 -12.94 5.93
C ALA A 101 3.17 -12.63 7.36
N ARG A 102 2.21 -11.71 7.56
CA ARG A 102 1.66 -11.40 8.89
C ARG A 102 0.51 -12.30 9.34
N ALA A 103 -0.11 -13.04 8.41
CA ALA A 103 -1.04 -14.11 8.78
C ALA A 103 -0.32 -15.30 9.44
N ALA A 104 1.00 -15.41 9.27
CA ALA A 104 1.85 -16.39 9.93
C ALA A 104 2.13 -16.05 11.41
N GLY A 105 2.43 -14.77 11.68
CA GLY A 105 2.80 -14.30 13.01
C GLY A 105 3.38 -12.88 13.01
N PRO A 106 3.73 -12.36 14.19
CA PRO A 106 4.23 -10.99 14.37
C PRO A 106 5.67 -10.76 13.86
N THR A 107 6.50 -11.80 13.76
CA THR A 107 7.92 -11.65 13.49
C THR A 107 8.26 -11.75 12.00
N VAL A 108 9.43 -11.21 11.65
CA VAL A 108 10.02 -11.39 10.32
C VAL A 108 10.28 -12.87 10.03
N ALA A 109 10.62 -13.70 11.02
CA ALA A 109 10.88 -15.12 10.82
C ALA A 109 9.61 -15.90 10.46
N ASP A 110 8.50 -15.69 11.19
CA ASP A 110 7.23 -16.39 10.99
C ASP A 110 6.71 -16.17 9.55
N GLY A 111 6.79 -14.91 9.10
CA GLY A 111 6.41 -14.53 7.74
C GLY A 111 7.33 -15.10 6.66
N ASP A 112 8.63 -15.21 6.93
CA ASP A 112 9.57 -15.88 6.01
C ASP A 112 9.36 -17.40 6.00
N GLU A 113 9.01 -18.02 7.14
CA GLU A 113 8.74 -19.45 7.25
C GLU A 113 7.49 -19.86 6.45
N VAL A 114 6.38 -19.12 6.57
CA VAL A 114 5.16 -19.43 5.82
C VAL A 114 5.34 -19.17 4.32
N LEU A 115 6.02 -18.10 3.92
CA LEU A 115 6.33 -17.86 2.51
C LEU A 115 7.29 -18.92 1.94
N ALA A 116 8.30 -19.33 2.71
CA ALA A 116 9.17 -20.44 2.35
C ALA A 116 8.39 -21.77 2.29
N GLY A 117 7.44 -21.99 3.19
CA GLY A 117 6.55 -23.15 3.19
C GLY A 117 5.67 -23.21 1.93
N LEU A 118 5.12 -22.08 1.49
CA LEU A 118 4.38 -21.98 0.23
C LEU A 118 5.27 -22.31 -0.98
N PHE A 119 6.50 -21.79 -1.01
CA PHE A 119 7.43 -22.05 -2.13
C PHE A 119 7.97 -23.49 -2.12
N ARG A 120 8.33 -24.03 -0.96
CA ARG A 120 8.68 -25.45 -0.73
C ARG A 120 7.54 -26.37 -1.20
N GLY A 121 6.29 -26.02 -0.87
CA GLY A 121 5.10 -26.71 -1.37
C GLY A 121 4.90 -26.64 -2.90
N ILE A 122 5.55 -25.72 -3.61
CA ILE A 122 5.63 -25.75 -5.08
C ILE A 122 6.73 -26.71 -5.52
N LEU A 123 7.95 -26.61 -4.94
CA LEU A 123 9.10 -27.47 -5.27
C LEU A 123 8.79 -28.96 -5.06
N ASP A 124 8.09 -29.30 -3.98
CA ASP A 124 7.76 -30.68 -3.65
C ASP A 124 6.73 -31.28 -4.63
N ARG A 125 5.75 -30.47 -5.06
CA ARG A 125 4.79 -30.86 -6.13
C ARG A 125 5.48 -30.96 -7.49
N LEU A 126 6.36 -30.02 -7.83
CA LEU A 126 7.15 -29.98 -9.07
C LEU A 126 8.00 -31.25 -9.23
N HIS A 127 8.62 -31.70 -8.14
CA HIS A 127 9.50 -32.87 -8.09
C HIS A 127 8.80 -34.17 -7.65
N GLN A 128 7.48 -34.16 -7.47
CA GLN A 128 6.66 -35.30 -7.05
C GLN A 128 7.12 -35.96 -5.73
N ARG A 129 7.70 -35.16 -4.82
CA ARG A 129 8.15 -35.62 -3.50
C ARG A 129 6.92 -36.03 -2.67
N GLY A 130 7.04 -37.13 -1.94
CA GLY A 130 5.94 -37.71 -1.14
C GLY A 130 4.89 -38.51 -1.93
N ILE A 131 4.89 -38.48 -3.27
CA ILE A 131 4.05 -39.38 -4.07
C ILE A 131 4.72 -40.78 -4.10
N PRO A 132 4.02 -41.86 -3.74
CA PRO A 132 4.54 -43.22 -3.94
C PRO A 132 4.79 -43.46 -5.42
N ARG A 133 6.06 -43.60 -5.82
CA ARG A 133 6.41 -44.12 -7.15
C ARG A 133 5.97 -45.57 -7.20
N GLU A 134 4.87 -45.85 -7.90
CA GLU A 134 4.55 -47.20 -8.34
C GLU A 134 5.79 -47.78 -9.03
N ARG A 135 6.19 -48.98 -8.62
CA ARG A 135 7.37 -49.67 -9.18
C ARG A 135 7.04 -50.07 -10.62
N ALA A 136 7.34 -49.20 -11.58
CA ALA A 136 7.23 -49.48 -13.01
C ALA A 136 7.84 -50.86 -13.31
N GLY A 137 7.10 -51.73 -14.00
CA GLY A 137 7.40 -53.16 -14.10
C GLY A 137 8.77 -53.45 -14.71
N GLY A 138 9.77 -53.64 -13.84
CA GLY A 138 11.18 -53.60 -14.20
C GLY A 138 11.55 -54.60 -15.29
N VAL A 139 11.79 -54.07 -16.50
CA VAL A 139 12.25 -54.76 -17.73
C VAL A 139 11.28 -55.83 -18.28
N ARG A 140 10.83 -56.77 -17.44
CA ARG A 140 9.98 -57.92 -17.82
C ARG A 140 8.65 -57.51 -18.44
N GLU A 141 8.06 -56.41 -18.00
CA GLU A 141 6.79 -55.88 -18.52
C GLU A 141 6.98 -55.21 -19.89
N ALA A 142 8.07 -54.45 -20.07
CA ALA A 142 8.46 -53.92 -21.37
C ALA A 142 8.78 -55.04 -22.39
N LEU A 143 9.47 -56.10 -21.96
CA LEU A 143 9.72 -57.29 -22.79
C LEU A 143 8.44 -58.05 -23.16
N ALA A 144 7.39 -58.00 -22.33
CA ALA A 144 6.08 -58.57 -22.66
C ALA A 144 5.34 -57.74 -23.72
N VAL A 145 5.40 -56.40 -23.63
CA VAL A 145 4.85 -55.50 -24.68
C VAL A 145 5.59 -55.69 -26.00
N ILE A 146 6.91 -55.77 -25.98
CA ILE A 146 7.73 -56.02 -27.19
C ILE A 146 7.36 -57.37 -27.83
N ALA A 147 7.13 -58.42 -27.05
CA ALA A 147 6.67 -59.71 -27.56
C ALA A 147 5.25 -59.65 -28.16
N ALA A 148 4.32 -58.94 -27.51
CA ALA A 148 2.96 -58.78 -28.01
C ALA A 148 2.88 -57.94 -29.30
N TRP A 149 3.92 -57.16 -29.63
CA TRP A 149 4.00 -56.31 -30.83
C TRP A 149 4.90 -56.90 -31.92
N LEU A 150 5.50 -58.08 -31.72
CA LEU A 150 6.40 -58.70 -32.68
C LEU A 150 5.59 -59.45 -33.78
N PRO A 151 5.77 -59.13 -35.08
CA PRO A 151 5.03 -59.78 -36.18
C PRO A 151 5.30 -61.29 -36.31
N GLU A 152 4.33 -62.04 -36.83
CA GLU A 152 4.46 -63.50 -37.04
C GLU A 152 5.56 -63.88 -38.05
N ASP A 153 5.93 -62.96 -38.95
CA ASP A 153 6.98 -63.10 -39.96
C ASP A 153 8.36 -62.60 -39.49
N ALA A 154 8.50 -62.12 -38.24
CA ALA A 154 9.76 -61.61 -37.70
C ALA A 154 10.91 -62.65 -37.77
N PRO A 155 12.17 -62.25 -38.05
CA PRO A 155 13.30 -63.20 -38.16
C PRO A 155 13.47 -64.10 -36.92
N ALA A 156 13.89 -65.34 -37.13
CA ALA A 156 14.00 -66.35 -36.08
C ALA A 156 15.00 -65.94 -34.98
N GLU A 157 16.03 -65.20 -35.37
CA GLU A 157 17.09 -64.64 -34.54
C GLU A 157 16.54 -63.60 -33.56
N VAL A 158 15.58 -62.77 -34.00
CA VAL A 158 14.92 -61.77 -33.14
C VAL A 158 14.03 -62.46 -32.11
N ARG A 159 13.33 -63.53 -32.50
CA ARG A 159 12.53 -64.35 -31.57
C ARG A 159 13.40 -65.11 -30.57
N ALA A 160 14.54 -65.64 -31.00
CA ALA A 160 15.51 -66.28 -30.12
C ALA A 160 16.09 -65.29 -29.09
N ALA A 161 16.53 -64.11 -29.53
CA ALA A 161 17.05 -63.06 -28.64
C ALA A 161 15.99 -62.62 -27.60
N LEU A 162 14.73 -62.48 -28.01
CA LEU A 162 13.64 -62.10 -27.10
C LEU A 162 13.33 -63.21 -26.07
N ALA A 163 13.36 -64.50 -26.48
CA ALA A 163 13.19 -65.63 -25.57
C ALA A 163 14.32 -65.74 -24.53
N VAL A 164 15.56 -65.44 -24.93
CA VAL A 164 16.72 -65.33 -24.01
C VAL A 164 16.53 -64.18 -23.01
N LEU A 165 16.13 -62.98 -23.48
CA LEU A 165 15.86 -61.83 -22.60
C LEU A 165 14.69 -62.07 -21.63
N GLN A 166 13.71 -62.91 -22.00
CA GLN A 166 12.62 -63.34 -21.14
C GLN A 166 12.99 -64.50 -20.19
N GLY A 167 14.22 -65.03 -20.27
CA GLY A 167 14.72 -66.10 -19.39
C GLY A 167 14.25 -67.51 -19.76
N SER A 168 13.72 -67.72 -20.97
CA SER A 168 13.08 -68.95 -21.42
C SER A 168 13.93 -69.72 -22.45
N GLY A 169 15.25 -69.78 -22.22
CA GLY A 169 16.20 -70.44 -23.12
C GLY A 169 16.29 -71.96 -22.91
N ALA A 170 16.16 -72.73 -24.00
CA ALA A 170 16.53 -74.14 -24.06
C ALA A 170 17.35 -74.39 -25.34
N GLU A 171 18.57 -74.93 -25.19
CA GLU A 171 19.49 -75.16 -26.32
C GLU A 171 19.07 -76.33 -27.21
N PRO A 172 19.16 -76.20 -28.54
CA PRO A 172 19.27 -77.33 -29.45
C PRO A 172 20.73 -77.83 -29.45
N ARG A 173 20.97 -79.02 -28.89
CA ARG A 173 22.27 -79.70 -28.98
C ARG A 173 22.51 -80.30 -30.37
N GLU A 174 23.68 -79.97 -30.93
CA GLU A 174 24.59 -80.77 -31.76
C GLU A 174 24.08 -81.76 -32.83
N ASN A 175 24.77 -81.77 -33.97
CA ASN A 175 25.18 -83.00 -34.67
C ASN A 175 26.63 -82.86 -35.14
N HIS A 176 27.37 -83.96 -35.18
CA HIS A 176 28.83 -83.99 -35.39
C HIS A 176 29.27 -84.03 -36.87
N GLU A 177 30.51 -83.63 -37.16
CA GLU A 177 31.56 -84.51 -37.74
C GLU A 177 32.94 -83.82 -37.79
N GLY A 178 34.03 -84.59 -37.68
CA GLY A 178 35.41 -84.13 -37.95
C GLY A 178 36.35 -84.05 -36.72
N PRO A 179 37.62 -84.55 -36.77
CA PRO A 179 38.39 -84.80 -35.54
C PRO A 179 39.83 -84.24 -35.48
N GLU A 180 40.51 -84.61 -34.38
CA GLU A 180 41.95 -84.55 -34.07
C GLU A 180 42.51 -83.24 -33.49
N ALA A 181 43.64 -83.40 -32.78
CA ALA A 181 44.18 -82.45 -31.82
C ALA A 181 45.71 -82.46 -31.82
N GLY A 182 46.32 -81.30 -31.52
CA GLY A 182 47.76 -81.16 -31.37
C GLY A 182 48.21 -79.71 -31.59
N GLU A 183 48.91 -79.17 -30.58
CA GLU A 183 49.92 -78.10 -30.67
C GLU A 183 49.67 -76.89 -31.60
N SER A 184 49.45 -75.69 -31.02
CA SER A 184 50.13 -74.44 -31.45
C SER A 184 49.89 -73.25 -30.48
N LEU A 185 50.92 -72.95 -29.70
CA LEU A 185 51.37 -71.57 -29.40
C LEU A 185 52.39 -71.17 -30.50
N PRO A 186 53.04 -69.98 -30.49
CA PRO A 186 52.81 -68.72 -29.76
C PRO A 186 52.47 -67.57 -30.77
N THR A 187 53.01 -66.33 -30.89
CA THR A 187 54.07 -65.52 -30.24
C THR A 187 53.95 -64.03 -30.62
N GLN A 188 54.69 -63.15 -29.90
CA GLN A 188 55.31 -61.88 -30.33
C GLN A 188 54.43 -60.61 -30.54
N ASP A 189 54.90 -59.39 -30.22
CA ASP A 189 56.19 -59.00 -29.61
C ASP A 189 56.17 -57.71 -28.77
N ASP A 190 57.25 -57.51 -28.00
CA ASP A 190 57.54 -56.33 -27.15
C ASP A 190 57.95 -55.07 -27.94
N VAL A 191 57.77 -53.90 -27.34
CA VAL A 191 58.74 -52.78 -27.32
C VAL A 191 58.66 -52.05 -25.96
N ALA A 192 59.80 -51.68 -25.37
CA ALA A 192 59.93 -50.93 -24.12
C ALA A 192 60.68 -49.59 -24.33
N GLU A 193 61.37 -49.07 -23.31
CA GLU A 193 62.29 -47.89 -23.32
C GLU A 193 61.64 -46.49 -23.42
N ASP A 194 62.11 -45.44 -22.71
CA ASP A 194 63.03 -45.38 -21.54
C ASP A 194 62.91 -44.03 -20.78
N ALA A 195 63.55 -43.97 -19.61
CA ALA A 195 64.30 -42.85 -19.03
C ALA A 195 63.61 -41.66 -18.32
N ALA A 196 64.07 -41.47 -17.07
CA ALA A 196 64.59 -40.21 -16.49
C ALA A 196 63.63 -39.08 -16.05
N VAL A 197 64.04 -38.12 -15.18
CA VAL A 197 64.79 -38.16 -13.89
C VAL A 197 64.76 -36.73 -13.26
N ILE A 198 65.14 -36.59 -11.98
CA ILE A 198 65.20 -35.34 -11.17
C ILE A 198 63.86 -34.81 -10.61
N GLY A 199 63.85 -34.66 -9.28
CA GLY A 199 63.15 -33.58 -8.58
C GLY A 199 64.08 -32.98 -7.51
N PRO A 200 63.67 -31.88 -6.84
CA PRO A 200 64.11 -31.57 -5.48
C PRO A 200 62.87 -31.50 -4.52
N VAL A 201 62.86 -31.97 -3.27
CA VAL A 201 63.80 -31.80 -2.12
C VAL A 201 63.85 -30.34 -1.64
N GLY A 202 63.64 -29.97 -0.38
CA GLY A 202 63.33 -30.66 0.89
C GLY A 202 63.20 -29.59 2.02
N GLY A 203 62.99 -29.84 3.32
CA GLY A 203 62.78 -31.07 4.12
C GLY A 203 61.51 -30.96 5.01
N ASN A 204 61.18 -31.86 5.95
CA ASN A 204 61.84 -32.16 7.24
C ASN A 204 62.05 -30.91 8.12
N GLU A 205 61.79 -30.90 9.44
CA GLU A 205 61.74 -31.97 10.47
C GLU A 205 60.42 -31.87 11.31
N ASN A 206 59.70 -32.91 11.76
CA ASN A 206 59.95 -34.10 12.63
C ASN A 206 59.61 -33.87 14.13
N GLU A 207 59.34 -34.97 14.88
CA GLU A 207 58.97 -35.07 16.32
C GLU A 207 57.52 -34.67 16.72
N ASP A 208 56.77 -35.44 17.54
CA ASP A 208 56.86 -36.87 17.94
C ASP A 208 55.45 -37.40 18.38
N GLY A 209 55.35 -38.63 18.92
CA GLY A 209 54.12 -39.37 19.28
C GLY A 209 53.19 -38.80 20.39
N THR A 210 52.17 -39.53 20.87
CA THR A 210 51.99 -41.00 20.93
C THR A 210 50.49 -41.42 20.99
N GLU A 211 50.24 -42.71 20.70
CA GLU A 211 49.04 -43.59 20.90
C GLU A 211 48.06 -43.21 22.05
N GLY A 212 46.79 -43.64 22.11
CA GLY A 212 45.93 -44.63 21.40
C GLY A 212 44.57 -44.72 22.17
N GLU A 213 43.56 -45.56 21.90
CA GLU A 213 43.27 -46.64 20.93
C GLU A 213 41.73 -46.67 20.62
N ASP A 214 41.27 -47.54 19.72
CA ASP A 214 39.85 -47.77 19.35
C ASP A 214 39.01 -48.51 20.43
N GLY A 215 37.67 -48.48 20.31
CA GLY A 215 36.73 -49.20 21.19
C GLY A 215 35.26 -49.21 20.73
N THR A 216 34.94 -50.06 19.76
CA THR A 216 33.67 -50.14 18.99
C THR A 216 32.47 -50.79 19.72
N GLU A 217 31.27 -50.73 19.09
CA GLU A 217 30.03 -51.52 19.31
C GLU A 217 29.05 -51.07 20.43
N GLY A 218 27.72 -51.20 20.30
CA GLY A 218 26.89 -51.52 19.11
C GLY A 218 25.60 -52.32 19.39
N GLU A 219 24.42 -51.67 19.25
CA GLU A 219 23.06 -52.28 19.11
C GLU A 219 22.53 -53.11 20.35
N ASP A 220 21.25 -53.45 20.57
CA ASP A 220 19.96 -53.17 19.89
C ASP A 220 18.75 -53.23 20.89
N GLY A 221 17.60 -52.61 20.53
CA GLY A 221 16.22 -53.01 20.92
C GLY A 221 15.68 -52.79 22.37
N THR A 222 14.37 -52.87 22.68
CA THR A 222 13.10 -52.77 21.90
C THR A 222 11.89 -52.53 22.87
N GLU A 223 10.94 -51.65 22.51
CA GLU A 223 9.50 -51.50 22.91
C GLU A 223 8.99 -51.63 24.39
N GLY A 224 7.99 -50.79 24.74
CA GLY A 224 7.11 -50.96 25.92
C GLY A 224 6.25 -49.72 26.22
N GLU A 225 4.91 -49.85 26.23
CA GLU A 225 3.96 -48.72 26.36
C GLU A 225 3.35 -48.52 27.77
N ALA A 226 3.04 -47.25 28.07
CA ALA A 226 1.95 -46.70 28.92
C ALA A 226 1.51 -47.35 30.26
N GLU A 227 1.57 -46.57 31.35
CA GLU A 227 0.39 -45.92 31.96
C GLU A 227 0.80 -44.78 32.94
N GLU A 228 -0.17 -43.97 33.42
CA GLU A 228 0.03 -42.63 34.03
C GLU A 228 0.01 -42.58 35.59
N PRO A 229 0.30 -41.42 36.26
CA PRO A 229 1.07 -41.40 37.51
C PRO A 229 0.28 -41.23 38.82
N VAL A 230 1.01 -41.37 39.95
CA VAL A 230 0.61 -40.92 41.30
C VAL A 230 1.83 -40.28 42.00
N GLU A 231 1.63 -39.14 42.66
CA GLU A 231 2.60 -38.41 43.51
C GLU A 231 2.97 -39.22 44.77
N GLU A 232 4.04 -39.02 45.56
CA GLU A 232 5.06 -37.96 45.78
C GLU A 232 6.21 -38.66 46.61
N PRO A 233 7.35 -38.03 47.02
CA PRO A 233 8.10 -36.88 46.50
C PRO A 233 9.57 -37.26 46.11
N ALA A 234 10.31 -36.35 45.47
CA ALA A 234 11.71 -36.58 45.06
C ALA A 234 12.76 -35.88 45.97
N PRO A 235 13.92 -36.50 46.27
CA PRO A 235 14.99 -35.93 47.10
C PRO A 235 15.95 -35.00 46.33
N ALA A 236 16.77 -34.24 47.07
CA ALA A 236 17.65 -33.19 46.52
C ALA A 236 18.83 -33.71 45.67
N PRO A 237 19.24 -32.98 44.61
CA PRO A 237 20.42 -33.31 43.81
C PRO A 237 21.73 -32.94 44.51
N MET A 238 22.83 -33.57 44.07
CA MET A 238 24.19 -33.29 44.55
C MET A 238 24.73 -31.94 44.02
N VAL A 239 25.54 -31.28 44.85
CA VAL A 239 26.22 -30.03 44.51
C VAL A 239 27.32 -30.28 43.47
N LEU A 240 27.18 -29.68 42.28
CA LEU A 240 28.30 -29.32 41.43
C LEU A 240 28.79 -27.92 41.84
N ALA A 241 30.09 -27.66 41.74
CA ALA A 241 30.68 -26.45 42.31
C ALA A 241 30.33 -25.20 41.49
N ASP A 242 29.97 -24.12 42.19
CA ASP A 242 29.79 -22.79 41.60
C ASP A 242 31.11 -22.32 40.95
N GLY A 243 31.15 -22.34 39.61
CA GLY A 243 31.82 -21.27 38.90
C GLY A 243 31.02 -19.98 39.13
N PRO A 244 31.66 -18.81 39.31
CA PRO A 244 30.92 -17.59 39.59
C PRO A 244 29.99 -17.26 38.41
N GLU A 245 28.68 -17.20 38.69
CA GLU A 245 27.72 -16.59 37.78
C GLU A 245 28.19 -15.17 37.39
N PRO A 246 27.91 -14.69 36.17
CA PRO A 246 28.26 -13.34 35.76
C PRO A 246 27.50 -12.33 36.62
N SER A 247 28.17 -11.80 37.64
CA SER A 247 27.58 -10.81 38.55
C SER A 247 27.22 -9.56 37.77
N VAL A 248 25.91 -9.27 37.65
CA VAL A 248 25.36 -8.07 37.00
C VAL A 248 26.17 -6.85 37.45
N ALA A 249 26.78 -6.14 36.51
CA ALA A 249 27.82 -5.19 36.86
C ALA A 249 27.24 -4.07 37.73
N ALA A 250 27.80 -3.86 38.92
CA ALA A 250 27.32 -2.83 39.84
C ALA A 250 27.80 -1.44 39.40
N LEU A 251 26.91 -0.45 39.47
CA LEU A 251 27.33 0.95 39.41
C LEU A 251 28.06 1.26 40.72
N ILE A 252 29.32 1.67 40.65
CA ILE A 252 30.09 2.07 41.84
C ILE A 252 29.51 3.34 42.48
N ASP A 253 29.60 3.46 43.81
CA ASP A 253 28.93 4.54 44.57
C ASP A 253 29.40 5.98 44.24
N ARG A 254 30.63 6.14 43.72
CA ARG A 254 31.30 7.46 43.58
C ARG A 254 32.17 7.56 42.32
N PRO A 255 31.62 7.41 41.11
CA PRO A 255 32.38 7.51 39.86
C PRO A 255 32.99 8.91 39.66
N LEU A 256 32.36 9.98 40.17
CA LEU A 256 32.94 11.33 40.09
C LEU A 256 34.27 11.40 40.83
N ALA A 257 34.27 10.99 42.10
CA ALA A 257 35.47 11.03 42.94
C ALA A 257 36.59 10.10 42.44
N ALA A 258 36.28 9.06 41.67
CA ALA A 258 37.28 8.23 40.98
C ALA A 258 37.88 8.95 39.77
N PHE A 259 37.05 9.58 38.94
CA PHE A 259 37.50 10.30 37.74
C PHE A 259 38.22 11.62 38.08
N ASP A 260 37.78 12.36 39.10
CA ASP A 260 38.45 13.57 39.60
C ASP A 260 39.91 13.31 40.01
N ARG A 261 40.21 12.15 40.62
CA ARG A 261 41.58 11.78 40.98
C ARG A 261 42.45 11.51 39.75
N LEU A 262 41.89 10.96 38.68
CA LEU A 262 42.60 10.83 37.40
C LEU A 262 42.87 12.23 36.79
N VAL A 263 41.84 13.07 36.68
CA VAL A 263 41.97 14.42 36.07
C VAL A 263 42.92 15.31 36.88
N GLY A 264 42.96 15.15 38.20
CA GLY A 264 43.93 15.82 39.08
C GLY A 264 45.41 15.49 38.82
N THR A 265 45.72 14.54 37.92
CA THR A 265 47.09 14.26 37.47
C THR A 265 47.48 14.98 36.17
N TRP A 266 46.55 15.64 35.48
CA TRP A 266 46.77 16.23 34.16
C TRP A 266 47.30 17.68 34.25
N ASP A 267 47.98 18.15 33.19
CA ASP A 267 48.39 19.57 33.11
C ASP A 267 47.23 20.48 32.67
N GLU A 268 47.37 21.80 32.84
CA GLU A 268 46.31 22.78 32.52
C GLU A 268 45.84 22.68 31.06
N ARG A 269 46.77 22.45 30.12
CA ARG A 269 46.47 22.35 28.68
C ARG A 269 45.68 21.08 28.40
N ASP A 270 46.10 19.96 28.96
CA ASP A 270 45.47 18.65 28.74
C ASP A 270 44.07 18.62 29.36
N THR A 271 43.92 19.18 30.56
CA THR A 271 42.64 19.43 31.25
C THR A 271 41.69 20.29 30.38
N VAL A 272 42.19 21.40 29.83
CA VAL A 272 41.39 22.29 28.97
C VAL A 272 40.99 21.62 27.65
N ILE A 273 41.88 20.87 26.99
CA ILE A 273 41.58 20.15 25.74
C ILE A 273 40.57 19.02 26.00
N ALA A 274 40.68 18.33 27.13
CA ALA A 274 39.70 17.34 27.55
C ALA A 274 38.32 17.99 27.77
N GLY A 275 38.23 19.04 28.58
CA GLY A 275 36.97 19.71 28.93
C GLY A 275 36.28 20.38 27.74
N GLN A 276 36.96 21.26 27.01
CA GLN A 276 36.36 22.08 25.94
C GLN A 276 36.18 21.34 24.60
N ARG A 277 36.75 20.15 24.43
CA ARG A 277 36.75 19.47 23.14
C ARG A 277 36.58 17.96 23.16
N MET A 278 37.24 17.21 24.05
CA MET A 278 37.02 15.76 24.10
C MET A 278 35.64 15.45 24.68
N PHE A 279 35.29 16.08 25.80
CA PHE A 279 34.08 15.77 26.56
C PHE A 279 32.94 16.80 26.43
N ALA A 280 33.21 18.00 25.88
CA ALA A 280 32.17 19.01 25.66
C ALA A 280 31.01 18.52 24.77
N ALA A 281 29.78 18.91 25.14
CA ALA A 281 28.58 18.75 24.31
C ALA A 281 28.69 19.43 22.93
N GLN A 282 29.47 20.51 22.82
CA GLN A 282 29.84 21.16 21.55
C GLN A 282 31.36 21.27 21.45
N PRO A 283 32.05 20.29 20.83
CA PRO A 283 33.51 20.26 20.75
C PRO A 283 34.13 21.49 20.08
N GLU A 284 34.99 22.21 20.80
CA GLU A 284 35.71 23.35 20.24
C GLU A 284 36.64 22.94 19.07
N LYS A 285 36.94 23.86 18.15
CA LYS A 285 37.74 23.56 16.95
C LYS A 285 39.23 23.48 17.28
N LEU A 286 39.92 22.48 16.72
CA LEU A 286 41.38 22.29 16.79
C LEU A 286 42.20 23.55 16.45
N SER A 287 41.66 24.47 15.65
CA SER A 287 42.28 25.77 15.36
C SER A 287 42.30 26.68 16.58
N VAL A 288 41.17 26.84 17.28
CA VAL A 288 41.01 27.77 18.39
C VAL A 288 41.85 27.32 19.59
N LEU A 289 41.84 26.03 19.90
CA LEU A 289 42.72 25.47 20.94
C LEU A 289 44.20 25.51 20.54
N GLY A 290 44.52 25.34 19.24
CA GLY A 290 45.88 25.53 18.74
C GLY A 290 46.37 26.96 18.91
N GLU A 291 45.54 27.94 18.55
CA GLU A 291 45.81 29.38 18.71
C GLU A 291 45.93 29.75 20.20
N ARG A 292 45.01 29.28 21.06
CA ARG A 292 45.02 29.47 22.52
C ARG A 292 46.33 29.02 23.18
N PHE A 293 46.86 27.88 22.76
CA PHE A 293 48.09 27.30 23.33
C PHE A 293 49.35 27.53 22.49
N SER A 294 49.30 28.39 21.46
CA SER A 294 50.41 28.63 20.51
C SER A 294 51.00 27.35 19.87
N VAL A 295 50.16 26.36 19.55
CA VAL A 295 50.55 25.06 18.98
C VAL A 295 49.78 24.73 17.69
N SER A 296 50.27 23.77 16.92
CA SER A 296 49.60 23.34 15.68
C SER A 296 48.33 22.51 15.97
N ARG A 297 47.40 22.50 15.01
CA ARG A 297 46.16 21.68 15.06
C ARG A 297 46.45 20.18 15.26
N GLU A 298 47.56 19.69 14.69
CA GLU A 298 48.01 18.30 14.90
C GLU A 298 48.63 18.09 16.28
N ARG A 299 49.25 19.11 16.89
CA ARG A 299 49.72 18.98 18.28
C ARG A 299 48.56 18.85 19.27
N VAL A 300 47.43 19.53 19.02
CA VAL A 300 46.19 19.32 19.79
C VAL A 300 45.70 17.87 19.64
N ARG A 301 45.67 17.32 18.42
CA ARG A 301 45.34 15.89 18.18
C ARG A 301 46.32 14.90 18.81
N GLN A 302 47.59 15.26 18.94
CA GLN A 302 48.55 14.44 19.67
C GLN A 302 48.23 14.41 21.17
N VAL A 303 47.82 15.55 21.74
CA VAL A 303 47.37 15.63 23.13
C VAL A 303 46.08 14.82 23.35
N GLU A 304 45.07 14.94 22.48
CA GLU A 304 43.86 14.09 22.52
C GLU A 304 44.20 12.59 22.59
N ARG A 305 45.18 12.15 21.77
CA ARG A 305 45.65 10.76 21.75
C ARG A 305 46.44 10.37 23.01
N ILE A 306 47.17 11.29 23.63
CA ILE A 306 47.88 11.06 24.89
C ILE A 306 46.89 10.91 26.04
N ILE A 307 45.92 11.83 26.18
CA ILE A 307 44.86 11.78 27.19
C ILE A 307 44.07 10.47 27.07
N LEU A 308 43.64 10.11 25.87
CA LEU A 308 42.91 8.85 25.64
C LEU A 308 43.78 7.61 25.95
N GLY A 309 45.10 7.68 25.74
CA GLY A 309 46.04 6.64 26.14
C GLY A 309 46.13 6.48 27.66
N VAL A 310 46.24 7.58 28.40
CA VAL A 310 46.26 7.60 29.87
C VAL A 310 44.95 7.03 30.44
N ILE A 311 43.80 7.47 29.93
CA ILE A 311 42.48 6.94 30.34
C ILE A 311 42.42 5.43 30.10
N ARG A 312 42.83 4.94 28.92
CA ARG A 312 42.82 3.49 28.61
C ARG A 312 43.73 2.67 29.52
N GLN A 313 44.92 3.17 29.87
CA GLN A 313 45.83 2.50 30.81
C GLN A 313 45.23 2.43 32.22
N TRP A 314 44.61 3.52 32.68
CA TRP A 314 43.91 3.58 33.96
C TRP A 314 42.71 2.63 34.01
N LEU A 315 41.85 2.63 32.99
CA LEU A 315 40.70 1.69 32.89
C LEU A 315 41.15 0.22 32.85
N ALA A 316 42.27 -0.08 32.18
CA ALA A 316 42.91 -1.39 32.21
C ALA A 316 43.63 -1.69 33.55
N GLY A 317 43.57 -0.79 34.53
CA GLY A 317 44.02 -1.01 35.90
C GLY A 317 45.51 -0.82 36.16
N HIS A 318 46.19 0.01 35.36
CA HIS A 318 47.61 0.31 35.49
C HIS A 318 47.85 1.59 36.31
N GLY A 319 49.01 1.67 36.98
CA GLY A 319 49.39 2.80 37.83
C GLY A 319 48.75 2.77 39.23
N ASP A 320 49.08 3.76 40.05
CA ASP A 320 48.76 3.77 41.49
C ASP A 320 47.24 3.84 41.76
N GLU A 321 46.48 4.53 40.89
CA GLU A 321 45.00 4.58 40.92
C GLU A 321 44.33 3.43 40.13
N GLY A 322 45.09 2.41 39.73
CA GLY A 322 44.63 1.31 38.88
C GLY A 322 43.54 0.41 39.50
N ALA A 323 43.32 0.47 40.80
CA ALA A 323 42.13 -0.14 41.41
C ALA A 323 40.86 0.63 40.99
N ALA A 324 40.81 1.94 41.26
CA ALA A 324 39.70 2.81 40.93
C ALA A 324 39.43 2.90 39.42
N GLY A 325 40.46 2.71 38.59
CA GLY A 325 40.30 2.62 37.13
C GLY A 325 39.59 1.35 36.67
N ARG A 326 39.85 0.18 37.30
CA ARG A 326 39.05 -1.04 37.06
C ARG A 326 37.63 -0.89 37.58
N ASP A 327 37.45 -0.28 38.74
CA ASP A 327 36.13 -0.01 39.32
C ASP A 327 35.31 0.89 38.37
N PHE A 328 35.93 1.94 37.81
CA PHE A 328 35.29 2.82 36.82
C PHE A 328 35.05 2.12 35.48
N ALA A 329 35.93 1.21 35.04
CA ALA A 329 35.69 0.39 33.85
C ALA A 329 34.49 -0.57 34.04
N GLY A 330 34.37 -1.18 35.23
CA GLY A 330 33.20 -1.96 35.63
C GLY A 330 31.93 -1.12 35.66
N HIS A 331 32.02 0.13 36.14
CA HIS A 331 30.92 1.09 36.07
C HIS A 331 30.54 1.45 34.62
N LEU A 332 31.49 1.68 33.71
CA LEU A 332 31.20 1.92 32.29
C LEU A 332 30.49 0.73 31.63
N ALA A 333 30.88 -0.50 31.95
CA ALA A 333 30.17 -1.71 31.53
C ALA A 333 28.75 -1.77 32.13
N ALA A 334 28.60 -1.48 33.43
CA ALA A 334 27.33 -1.43 34.14
C ALA A 334 26.34 -0.39 33.58
N VAL A 335 26.84 0.72 33.03
CA VAL A 335 26.04 1.74 32.30
C VAL A 335 25.66 1.21 30.91
N ALA A 336 26.61 0.67 30.15
CA ALA A 336 26.36 0.14 28.80
C ALA A 336 25.36 -1.04 28.80
N GLU A 337 25.45 -1.93 29.79
CA GLU A 337 24.52 -3.04 30.01
C GLU A 337 23.08 -2.53 30.25
N ARG A 338 22.89 -1.67 31.26
CA ARG A 338 21.56 -1.14 31.65
C ARG A 338 20.88 -0.33 30.55
N LEU A 339 21.65 0.38 29.74
CA LEU A 339 21.10 1.26 28.71
C LEU A 339 20.86 0.58 27.36
N GLY A 340 21.30 -0.67 27.15
CA GLY A 340 21.14 -1.39 25.89
C GLY A 340 21.99 -0.81 24.76
N ALA A 341 21.81 -1.32 23.53
CA ALA A 341 22.62 -0.94 22.36
C ALA A 341 22.40 0.50 21.90
N VAL A 342 21.20 1.07 22.13
CA VAL A 342 20.85 2.46 21.81
C VAL A 342 20.34 3.15 23.06
N CYS A 343 20.88 4.33 23.35
CA CYS A 343 20.39 5.22 24.39
C CYS A 343 20.70 6.69 24.06
N THR A 344 20.24 7.61 24.90
CA THR A 344 20.52 9.04 24.79
C THR A 344 21.50 9.50 25.85
N VAL A 345 22.18 10.63 25.61
CA VAL A 345 23.03 11.29 26.62
C VAL A 345 22.21 11.63 27.88
N ALA A 346 20.93 11.99 27.73
CA ALA A 346 20.03 12.29 28.85
C ALA A 346 19.79 11.08 29.76
N GLU A 347 19.68 9.87 29.20
CA GLU A 347 19.56 8.64 30.00
C GLU A 347 20.86 8.29 30.73
N VAL A 348 22.03 8.56 30.14
CA VAL A 348 23.31 8.44 30.86
C VAL A 348 23.32 9.37 32.06
N HIS A 349 22.96 10.65 31.90
CA HIS A 349 22.88 11.62 33.00
C HIS A 349 21.86 11.22 34.08
N ALA A 350 20.77 10.55 33.72
CA ALA A 350 19.73 10.13 34.66
C ALA A 350 20.06 8.84 35.44
N LEU A 351 21.02 8.03 34.99
CA LEU A 351 21.23 6.67 35.53
C LEU A 351 21.91 6.63 36.92
N HIS A 352 22.65 7.67 37.30
CA HIS A 352 23.32 7.75 38.60
C HIS A 352 23.52 9.22 39.04
N PRO A 353 23.40 9.56 40.34
CA PRO A 353 23.47 10.96 40.80
C PRO A 353 24.75 11.71 40.39
N ASP A 354 25.91 11.08 40.48
CA ASP A 354 27.19 11.68 40.07
C ASP A 354 27.24 12.07 38.59
N HIS A 355 26.41 11.49 37.70
CA HIS A 355 26.48 11.78 36.26
C HIS A 355 25.99 13.19 35.94
N ALA A 356 25.03 13.70 36.70
CA ALA A 356 24.56 15.09 36.59
C ALA A 356 25.52 16.10 37.24
N ALA A 357 26.47 15.65 38.06
CA ALA A 357 27.45 16.51 38.72
C ALA A 357 28.61 16.87 37.78
N THR A 358 29.17 18.07 37.95
CA THR A 358 30.26 18.61 37.12
C THR A 358 31.61 18.12 37.61
N VAL A 359 32.44 17.62 36.69
CA VAL A 359 33.88 17.43 36.89
C VAL A 359 34.51 18.82 36.89
N GLU A 360 34.68 19.42 38.08
CA GLU A 360 35.05 20.83 38.27
C GLU A 360 36.28 21.25 37.45
N ALA A 361 37.31 20.39 37.38
CA ALA A 361 38.52 20.66 36.60
C ALA A 361 38.27 20.76 35.08
N LEU A 362 37.29 20.02 34.54
CA LEU A 362 36.95 20.02 33.12
C LEU A 362 35.82 20.98 32.74
N GLY A 363 34.98 21.37 33.71
CA GLY A 363 33.79 22.20 33.49
C GLY A 363 32.67 21.50 32.72
N VAL A 364 32.63 20.16 32.73
CA VAL A 364 31.58 19.35 32.07
C VAL A 364 30.94 18.35 33.04
N PRO A 365 29.66 17.96 32.86
CA PRO A 365 29.04 16.87 33.62
C PRO A 365 29.76 15.53 33.42
N LEU A 366 29.84 14.71 34.47
CA LEU A 366 30.41 13.37 34.38
C LEU A 366 29.64 12.48 33.40
N GLY A 367 28.33 12.68 33.23
CA GLY A 367 27.51 11.98 32.24
C GLY A 367 27.97 12.24 30.80
N ASP A 368 28.49 13.43 30.50
CA ASP A 368 29.07 13.74 29.18
C ASP A 368 30.43 13.05 28.98
N VAL A 369 31.22 12.90 30.04
CA VAL A 369 32.45 12.10 30.03
C VAL A 369 32.11 10.62 29.78
N ILE A 370 31.22 10.06 30.59
CA ILE A 370 30.80 8.66 30.52
C ILE A 370 30.25 8.33 29.13
N ALA A 371 29.32 9.14 28.59
CA ALA A 371 28.73 8.95 27.26
C ALA A 371 29.77 8.77 26.13
N ARG A 372 30.99 9.30 26.30
CA ARG A 372 32.10 9.24 25.32
C ARG A 372 33.19 8.22 25.68
N LEU A 373 33.13 7.64 26.88
CA LEU A 373 34.01 6.57 27.35
C LEU A 373 33.35 5.19 27.39
N LEU A 374 32.02 5.10 27.19
CA LEU A 374 31.33 3.81 27.08
C LEU A 374 31.97 2.95 25.97
N PRO A 375 32.21 1.64 26.22
CA PRO A 375 32.89 0.76 25.27
C PRO A 375 32.06 0.56 24.00
N ASP A 376 32.79 0.42 22.88
CA ASP A 376 32.29 0.04 21.55
C ASP A 376 31.04 0.81 21.07
N ARG A 377 31.00 2.11 21.39
CA ARG A 377 29.88 3.00 21.06
C ARG A 377 30.31 4.27 20.31
N THR A 378 29.43 4.70 19.42
CA THR A 378 29.50 5.95 18.68
C THR A 378 28.47 6.94 19.23
N VAL A 379 28.89 8.19 19.46
CA VAL A 379 27.98 9.28 19.85
C VAL A 379 27.63 10.07 18.59
N ASP A 380 26.34 10.15 18.27
CA ASP A 380 25.83 10.82 17.08
C ASP A 380 24.58 11.66 17.40
N GLY A 381 24.74 12.98 17.33
CA GLY A 381 23.71 13.94 17.78
C GLY A 381 23.44 13.79 19.28
N ALA A 382 22.21 13.41 19.62
CA ALA A 382 21.78 13.12 21.00
C ALA A 382 21.88 11.62 21.38
N TRP A 383 22.18 10.76 20.40
CA TRP A 383 22.16 9.31 20.52
C TRP A 383 23.56 8.75 20.81
N ILE A 384 23.58 7.63 21.52
CA ILE A 384 24.75 6.79 21.77
C ILE A 384 24.39 5.39 21.28
N VAL A 385 25.12 4.89 20.30
CA VAL A 385 24.81 3.66 19.57
C VAL A 385 25.99 2.70 19.66
N GLN A 386 25.73 1.44 19.97
CA GLN A 386 26.74 0.38 19.96
C GLN A 386 27.09 -0.02 18.53
N GLY A 387 28.39 -0.12 18.23
CA GLY A 387 28.90 -0.32 16.88
C GLY A 387 28.75 0.91 15.98
N ASP A 388 28.54 0.68 14.69
CA ASP A 388 28.34 1.74 13.69
C ASP A 388 26.88 2.23 13.70
N ALA A 389 26.69 3.50 14.05
CA ALA A 389 25.39 4.15 14.07
C ALA A 389 24.71 4.28 12.69
N ALA A 390 25.45 4.25 11.57
CA ALA A 390 24.86 4.25 10.23
C ALA A 390 24.35 2.86 9.86
N GLU A 391 25.12 1.81 10.18
CA GLU A 391 24.74 0.41 9.93
C GLU A 391 23.47 0.05 10.73
N LEU A 392 23.46 0.29 12.05
CA LEU A 392 22.31 -0.04 12.89
C LEU A 392 21.03 0.70 12.44
N ARG A 393 21.15 1.99 12.08
CA ARG A 393 20.01 2.76 11.55
C ARG A 393 19.47 2.12 10.27
N SER A 394 20.34 1.76 9.33
CA SER A 394 19.93 1.16 8.05
C SER A 394 19.23 -0.18 8.26
N VAL A 395 19.82 -1.08 9.06
CA VAL A 395 19.26 -2.41 9.32
C VAL A 395 17.93 -2.31 10.08
N MET A 396 17.84 -1.51 11.14
CA MET A 396 16.59 -1.34 11.89
C MET A 396 15.51 -0.63 11.08
N GLN A 397 15.87 0.33 10.21
CA GLN A 397 14.92 0.97 9.32
C GLN A 397 14.33 -0.03 8.34
N GLU A 398 15.15 -0.89 7.72
CA GLU A 398 14.66 -1.95 6.83
C GLU A 398 13.76 -2.94 7.56
N GLN A 399 14.19 -3.45 8.73
CA GLN A 399 13.43 -4.44 9.48
C GLN A 399 12.09 -3.90 9.98
N LEU A 400 12.03 -2.67 10.50
CA LEU A 400 10.76 -2.04 10.87
C LEU A 400 9.87 -1.77 9.65
N LEU A 401 10.44 -1.43 8.49
CA LEU A 401 9.67 -1.22 7.26
C LEU A 401 9.10 -2.53 6.71
N ALA A 402 9.88 -3.62 6.73
CA ALA A 402 9.49 -4.95 6.29
C ALA A 402 8.51 -5.66 7.25
N ALA A 403 8.49 -5.25 8.52
CA ALA A 403 7.48 -5.64 9.50
C ALA A 403 6.19 -4.79 9.36
N CYS A 404 6.30 -3.50 9.01
CA CYS A 404 5.15 -2.63 8.71
C CYS A 404 4.47 -2.98 7.38
N GLY A 405 5.18 -3.06 6.24
CA GLY A 405 4.56 -3.27 4.92
C GLY A 405 3.27 -2.46 4.72
N ASP A 406 2.14 -3.14 4.48
CA ASP A 406 0.83 -2.54 4.18
C ASP A 406 -0.06 -2.17 5.41
N ALA A 407 0.43 -2.29 6.65
CA ALA A 407 -0.37 -2.10 7.88
C ALA A 407 0.51 -1.76 9.11
N PRO A 408 -0.04 -1.36 10.28
CA PRO A 408 0.78 -1.08 11.45
C PRO A 408 1.33 -2.37 12.06
N LEU A 409 2.47 -2.25 12.73
CA LEU A 409 3.06 -3.27 13.61
C LEU A 409 2.55 -3.02 15.04
N ALA A 410 2.18 -4.02 15.83
CA ALA A 410 1.81 -3.79 17.23
C ALA A 410 3.04 -3.45 18.08
N TRP A 411 2.84 -2.71 19.18
CA TRP A 411 3.96 -2.21 19.99
C TRP A 411 4.84 -3.32 20.57
N ASP A 412 4.25 -4.41 21.04
CA ASP A 412 5.00 -5.52 21.64
C ASP A 412 5.83 -6.28 20.59
N GLU A 413 5.32 -6.37 19.36
CA GLU A 413 6.01 -6.93 18.19
C GLU A 413 7.20 -6.05 17.79
N ALA A 414 6.99 -4.72 17.80
CA ALA A 414 8.05 -3.74 17.57
C ALA A 414 9.11 -3.78 18.68
N ALA A 415 8.71 -3.93 19.95
CA ALA A 415 9.61 -4.06 21.09
C ALA A 415 10.45 -5.34 21.01
N ALA A 416 9.84 -6.47 20.63
CA ALA A 416 10.56 -7.72 20.37
C ALA A 416 11.54 -7.59 19.19
N LEU A 417 11.17 -6.87 18.12
CA LEU A 417 12.08 -6.54 17.02
C LEU A 417 13.24 -5.67 17.50
N GLY A 418 12.98 -4.63 18.28
CA GLY A 418 14.02 -3.76 18.86
C GLY A 418 14.99 -4.52 19.78
N ALA A 419 14.47 -5.41 20.61
CA ALA A 419 15.27 -6.21 21.55
C ALA A 419 16.30 -7.11 20.84
N ARG A 420 15.99 -7.63 19.64
CA ARG A 420 16.95 -8.38 18.81
C ARG A 420 18.18 -7.56 18.40
N PHE A 421 18.06 -6.24 18.41
CA PHE A 421 19.14 -5.28 18.15
C PHE A 421 19.63 -4.58 19.43
N GLY A 422 19.26 -5.08 20.62
CA GLY A 422 19.59 -4.49 21.92
C GLY A 422 18.89 -3.16 22.21
N VAL A 423 17.90 -2.75 21.41
CA VAL A 423 17.15 -1.50 21.59
C VAL A 423 15.96 -1.76 22.50
N ARG A 424 15.96 -1.15 23.69
CA ARG A 424 14.89 -1.29 24.69
C ARG A 424 13.60 -0.60 24.24
N ALA A 425 12.47 -1.04 24.80
CA ALA A 425 11.15 -0.49 24.48
C ALA A 425 11.05 1.01 24.76
N GLU A 426 11.61 1.51 25.86
CA GLU A 426 11.50 2.92 26.27
C GLU A 426 12.10 3.89 25.24
N VAL A 427 13.18 3.48 24.54
CA VAL A 427 13.87 4.29 23.53
C VAL A 427 13.42 3.99 22.10
N LEU A 428 12.77 2.84 21.86
CA LEU A 428 12.39 2.39 20.52
C LEU A 428 11.48 3.39 19.80
N GLY A 429 10.51 4.01 20.50
CA GLY A 429 9.58 4.96 19.89
C GLY A 429 10.29 6.19 19.30
N PRO A 430 11.07 6.94 20.11
CA PRO A 430 11.89 8.05 19.62
C PRO A 430 12.97 7.62 18.60
N TRP A 431 13.59 6.45 18.77
CA TRP A 431 14.59 5.93 17.83
C TRP A 431 13.97 5.64 16.46
N ALA A 432 12.85 4.92 16.41
CA ALA A 432 12.15 4.61 15.17
C ALA A 432 11.67 5.89 14.44
N ALA A 433 11.29 6.93 15.18
CA ALA A 433 10.96 8.23 14.59
C ALA A 433 12.15 8.89 13.88
N GLU A 434 13.35 8.83 14.48
CA GLU A 434 14.60 9.35 13.92
C GLU A 434 15.03 8.58 12.65
N ILE A 435 15.11 7.25 12.72
CA ILE A 435 15.76 6.45 11.66
C ILE A 435 14.92 6.28 10.41
N GLY A 436 13.59 6.25 10.54
CA GLY A 436 12.71 5.78 9.47
C GLY A 436 11.39 6.51 9.34
N ARG A 437 11.18 7.62 10.07
CA ARG A 437 9.87 8.30 10.17
C ARG A 437 8.78 7.40 10.71
N PHE A 438 9.10 6.42 11.56
CA PHE A 438 8.06 5.64 12.21
C PHE A 438 7.35 6.49 13.27
N ARG A 439 6.09 6.18 13.56
CA ARG A 439 5.29 6.90 14.56
C ARG A 439 4.54 5.90 15.43
N VAL A 440 4.58 6.11 16.74
CA VAL A 440 3.78 5.32 17.69
C VAL A 440 2.39 5.95 17.78
N MET A 441 1.34 5.19 17.49
CA MET A 441 -0.05 5.61 17.49
C MET A 441 -0.92 4.45 18.00
N GLU A 442 -1.76 4.69 19.01
CA GLU A 442 -2.74 3.72 19.53
C GLU A 442 -2.15 2.31 19.84
N GLY A 443 -0.95 2.27 20.43
CA GLY A 443 -0.26 1.00 20.75
C GLY A 443 0.34 0.27 19.54
N LYS A 444 0.53 0.98 18.42
CA LYS A 444 1.09 0.43 17.18
C LYS A 444 2.20 1.34 16.65
N VAL A 445 3.17 0.76 15.95
CA VAL A 445 4.19 1.47 15.17
C VAL A 445 3.75 1.49 13.71
N VAL A 446 3.77 2.66 13.07
CA VAL A 446 3.43 2.81 11.65
C VAL A 446 4.44 3.69 10.92
N HIS A 447 4.73 3.37 9.66
CA HIS A 447 5.60 4.18 8.81
C HIS A 447 4.88 5.48 8.37
N TRP A 448 5.37 6.64 8.82
CA TRP A 448 4.79 7.95 8.51
C TRP A 448 5.38 8.49 7.20
N GLY A 449 4.81 8.03 6.08
CA GLY A 449 5.27 8.31 4.72
C GLY A 449 5.29 9.79 4.33
N ARG A 450 5.81 10.09 3.13
CA ARG A 450 6.12 11.48 2.74
C ARG A 450 4.91 12.25 2.18
N SER A 451 3.98 11.58 1.49
CA SER A 451 2.80 12.25 0.93
C SER A 451 1.69 12.42 1.97
N VAL A 452 0.64 13.17 1.63
CA VAL A 452 -0.60 13.19 2.43
C VAL A 452 -1.25 11.81 2.42
N ASN A 453 -1.29 11.17 1.26
CA ASN A 453 -1.92 9.87 1.08
C ASN A 453 -1.27 8.76 1.90
N ASP A 454 0.07 8.67 1.95
CA ASP A 454 0.74 7.62 2.74
C ASP A 454 0.40 7.73 4.23
N ARG A 455 0.26 8.97 4.73
CA ARG A 455 -0.09 9.25 6.13
C ARG A 455 -1.59 9.05 6.39
N ALA A 456 -2.45 9.31 5.40
CA ALA A 456 -3.87 8.95 5.45
C ALA A 456 -4.08 7.43 5.42
N VAL A 457 -3.26 6.69 4.65
CA VAL A 457 -3.20 5.21 4.71
C VAL A 457 -2.76 4.76 6.10
N ALA A 458 -1.70 5.34 6.67
CA ALA A 458 -1.24 5.03 8.02
C ALA A 458 -2.34 5.27 9.08
N VAL A 459 -3.05 6.40 9.02
CA VAL A 459 -4.18 6.74 9.90
C VAL A 459 -5.30 5.69 9.80
N LEU A 460 -5.75 5.35 8.58
CA LEU A 460 -6.78 4.33 8.38
C LEU A 460 -6.32 2.94 8.85
N ALA A 461 -5.06 2.58 8.60
CA ALA A 461 -4.50 1.30 8.97
C ALA A 461 -4.36 1.14 10.50
N VAL A 462 -4.02 2.22 11.23
CA VAL A 462 -4.04 2.26 12.71
C VAL A 462 -5.45 2.09 13.24
N GLN A 463 -6.42 2.85 12.73
CA GLN A 463 -7.83 2.81 13.13
C GLN A 463 -8.53 1.48 12.79
N GLY A 464 -8.05 0.76 11.76
CA GLY A 464 -8.56 -0.55 11.33
C GLY A 464 -9.99 -0.57 10.79
N THR A 465 -10.62 0.60 10.65
CA THR A 465 -12.02 0.77 10.24
C THR A 465 -12.17 2.03 9.36
N PRO A 466 -13.19 2.09 8.48
CA PRO A 466 -13.42 3.26 7.62
C PRO A 466 -13.72 4.53 8.42
N LEU A 467 -13.19 5.67 7.95
CA LEU A 467 -13.36 6.98 8.58
C LEU A 467 -13.97 8.03 7.64
N PRO A 468 -14.67 9.04 8.19
CA PRO A 468 -14.97 10.27 7.48
C PRO A 468 -13.70 10.99 6.97
N MET A 469 -13.82 11.75 5.88
CA MET A 469 -12.71 12.57 5.35
C MET A 469 -12.17 13.57 6.39
N GLU A 470 -13.05 14.16 7.19
CA GLU A 470 -12.73 15.09 8.26
C GLU A 470 -12.03 14.40 9.45
N ASP A 471 -12.45 13.19 9.83
CA ASP A 471 -11.80 12.36 10.86
C ASP A 471 -10.37 11.92 10.50
N ILE A 472 -10.12 11.67 9.21
CA ILE A 472 -8.77 11.40 8.68
C ILE A 472 -7.94 12.69 8.73
N HIS A 473 -8.54 13.84 8.39
CA HIS A 473 -7.87 15.14 8.42
C HIS A 473 -7.41 15.53 9.84
N GLU A 474 -8.29 15.34 10.84
CA GLU A 474 -7.98 15.64 12.24
C GLU A 474 -6.83 14.78 12.77
N ARG A 475 -6.85 13.47 12.50
CA ARG A 475 -5.80 12.52 12.92
C ARG A 475 -4.44 12.76 12.23
N LEU A 476 -4.42 13.41 11.06
CA LEU A 476 -3.16 13.82 10.41
C LEU A 476 -2.48 14.99 11.12
N ALA A 477 -3.27 15.97 11.58
CA ALA A 477 -2.83 17.16 12.32
C ALA A 477 -1.63 17.92 11.70
N ASP A 478 -1.51 17.93 10.37
CA ASP A 478 -0.30 18.37 9.66
C ASP A 478 -0.41 19.73 8.95
N GLY A 479 -1.59 20.37 8.99
CA GLY A 479 -1.87 21.63 8.30
C GLY A 479 -2.21 21.50 6.82
N THR A 480 -2.33 20.29 6.25
CA THR A 480 -2.78 20.09 4.87
C THR A 480 -4.22 20.58 4.68
N ALA A 481 -4.49 21.35 3.62
CA ALA A 481 -5.86 21.76 3.31
C ALA A 481 -6.74 20.56 2.91
N ILE A 482 -7.85 20.35 3.63
CA ILE A 482 -8.77 19.21 3.44
C ILE A 482 -9.28 19.03 2.00
N SER A 483 -9.46 20.13 1.24
CA SER A 483 -9.84 20.08 -0.18
C SER A 483 -8.75 19.49 -1.07
N SER A 484 -7.47 19.74 -0.76
CA SER A 484 -6.33 19.15 -1.45
C SER A 484 -6.19 17.67 -1.11
N MET A 485 -6.32 17.30 0.17
CA MET A 485 -6.31 15.90 0.60
C MET A 485 -7.45 15.10 -0.05
N ARG A 486 -8.68 15.62 -0.05
CA ARG A 486 -9.84 14.99 -0.69
C ARG A 486 -9.58 14.68 -2.17
N ASN A 487 -8.98 15.61 -2.91
CA ASN A 487 -8.61 15.41 -4.31
C ASN A 487 -7.50 14.35 -4.48
N GLN A 488 -6.49 14.32 -3.60
CA GLN A 488 -5.40 13.34 -3.66
C GLN A 488 -5.86 11.92 -3.29
N ILE A 489 -6.79 11.78 -2.35
CA ILE A 489 -7.39 10.48 -1.96
C ILE A 489 -8.30 9.93 -3.07
N TRP A 490 -8.99 10.80 -3.84
CA TRP A 490 -9.89 10.36 -4.92
C TRP A 490 -9.18 9.78 -6.16
N VAL A 491 -7.87 9.97 -6.28
CA VAL A 491 -7.06 9.47 -7.43
C VAL A 491 -6.06 8.38 -7.04
N ASP A 492 -6.08 7.94 -5.78
CA ASP A 492 -5.12 6.95 -5.24
C ASP A 492 -5.85 5.63 -4.98
N GLU A 493 -5.49 4.63 -5.77
CA GLU A 493 -6.18 3.33 -5.83
C GLU A 493 -6.12 2.56 -4.50
N ARG A 494 -5.22 2.91 -3.57
CA ARG A 494 -5.14 2.33 -2.23
C ARG A 494 -6.37 2.60 -1.38
N PHE A 495 -7.14 3.65 -1.69
CA PHE A 495 -8.38 4.00 -1.02
C PHE A 495 -9.61 3.43 -1.73
N ILE A 496 -10.63 3.08 -0.96
CA ILE A 496 -11.98 2.79 -1.44
C ILE A 496 -12.96 3.73 -0.74
N ARG A 497 -13.85 4.39 -1.50
CA ARG A 497 -14.94 5.17 -0.92
C ARG A 497 -16.14 4.25 -0.70
N LEU A 498 -16.54 4.06 0.55
CA LEU A 498 -17.61 3.15 0.95
C LEU A 498 -18.96 3.86 1.14
N ASP A 499 -18.96 5.18 1.34
CA ASP A 499 -20.17 6.01 1.37
C ASP A 499 -19.83 7.46 0.95
N ARG A 500 -20.81 8.35 0.86
CA ARG A 500 -20.69 9.76 0.40
C ARG A 500 -19.50 10.51 0.99
N ASN A 501 -19.13 10.22 2.23
CA ASN A 501 -17.96 10.79 2.90
C ASN A 501 -17.12 9.77 3.68
N LEU A 502 -17.39 8.46 3.54
CA LEU A 502 -16.74 7.39 4.31
C LEU A 502 -15.68 6.69 3.44
N TYR A 503 -14.45 6.60 3.95
CA TYR A 503 -13.28 6.11 3.22
C TYR A 503 -12.57 5.00 4.00
N GLY A 504 -12.17 3.93 3.31
CA GLY A 504 -11.35 2.85 3.84
C GLY A 504 -10.19 2.50 2.90
N LEU A 505 -9.42 1.47 3.25
CA LEU A 505 -8.37 0.94 2.39
C LEU A 505 -8.93 -0.14 1.46
N ARG A 506 -8.56 -0.14 0.18
CA ARG A 506 -9.10 -1.08 -0.83
C ARG A 506 -8.80 -2.55 -0.49
N GLN A 507 -7.70 -2.82 0.22
CA GLN A 507 -7.36 -4.14 0.77
C GLN A 507 -8.33 -4.71 1.82
N TRP A 508 -9.24 -3.87 2.36
CA TRP A 508 -10.33 -4.32 3.23
C TRP A 508 -11.56 -4.82 2.44
N GLY A 509 -11.62 -4.53 1.14
CA GLY A 509 -12.80 -4.78 0.31
C GLY A 509 -13.98 -3.86 0.66
N GLY A 510 -15.19 -4.38 0.50
CA GLY A 510 -16.44 -3.62 0.62
C GLY A 510 -17.00 -3.16 -0.73
N GLU A 511 -18.21 -2.59 -0.72
CA GLU A 511 -18.84 -2.06 -1.93
C GLU A 511 -18.42 -0.60 -2.17
N GLU A 512 -17.85 -0.33 -3.34
CA GLU A 512 -17.42 1.02 -3.70
C GLU A 512 -18.61 1.92 -4.06
N TYR A 513 -18.84 2.93 -3.21
CA TYR A 513 -19.83 3.98 -3.43
C TYR A 513 -19.35 4.96 -4.49
N LEU A 514 -19.63 4.65 -5.76
CA LEU A 514 -19.32 5.52 -6.89
C LEU A 514 -20.27 6.74 -7.00
N GLY A 515 -21.38 6.73 -6.27
CA GLY A 515 -22.33 7.85 -6.16
C GLY A 515 -23.75 7.46 -6.54
N ILE A 516 -24.75 8.21 -6.06
CA ILE A 516 -26.18 7.83 -6.11
C ILE A 516 -26.64 7.24 -7.45
N ARG A 517 -26.25 7.81 -8.60
CA ARG A 517 -26.67 7.29 -9.92
C ARG A 517 -26.07 5.93 -10.24
N GLU A 518 -24.77 5.76 -10.05
CA GLU A 518 -24.09 4.50 -10.32
C GLU A 518 -24.58 3.39 -9.36
N MET A 519 -24.91 3.74 -8.11
CA MET A 519 -25.55 2.79 -7.20
C MET A 519 -26.98 2.44 -7.61
N ILE A 520 -27.75 3.39 -8.17
CA ILE A 520 -29.06 3.08 -8.80
C ILE A 520 -28.88 2.14 -10.00
N THR A 521 -27.92 2.43 -10.90
CA THR A 521 -27.60 1.60 -12.08
C THR A 521 -27.34 0.15 -11.67
N ARG A 522 -26.37 -0.06 -10.76
CA ARG A 522 -25.99 -1.39 -10.26
C ARG A 522 -27.13 -2.13 -9.59
N GLU A 523 -28.01 -1.42 -8.89
CA GLU A 523 -29.14 -2.06 -8.20
C GLU A 523 -30.30 -2.41 -9.17
N ILE A 524 -30.48 -1.64 -10.24
CA ILE A 524 -31.36 -2.01 -11.37
C ILE A 524 -30.80 -3.24 -12.11
N GLU A 525 -29.49 -3.29 -12.36
CA GLU A 525 -28.82 -4.43 -13.00
C GLU A 525 -28.95 -5.70 -12.15
N ARG A 526 -28.71 -5.61 -10.83
CA ARG A 526 -28.94 -6.71 -9.87
C ARG A 526 -30.38 -7.20 -9.83
N ALA A 527 -31.36 -6.32 -10.05
CA ALA A 527 -32.76 -6.67 -10.15
C ALA A 527 -33.15 -7.31 -11.51
N GLY A 528 -32.21 -7.48 -12.44
CA GLY A 528 -32.46 -8.04 -13.77
C GLY A 528 -32.82 -7.02 -14.85
N GLY A 529 -32.50 -5.74 -14.64
CA GLY A 529 -32.73 -4.64 -15.59
C GLY A 529 -33.97 -3.78 -15.31
N GLU A 530 -34.83 -4.20 -14.39
CA GLU A 530 -36.00 -3.43 -13.91
C GLU A 530 -36.14 -3.53 -12.39
N ALA A 531 -36.40 -2.41 -11.71
CA ALA A 531 -36.63 -2.38 -10.25
C ALA A 531 -37.78 -1.44 -9.86
N GLU A 532 -38.38 -1.67 -8.68
CA GLU A 532 -39.33 -0.71 -8.11
C GLU A 532 -38.61 0.49 -7.49
N VAL A 533 -39.12 1.70 -7.76
CA VAL A 533 -38.59 2.96 -7.22
C VAL A 533 -38.55 3.00 -5.69
N ASN A 534 -39.48 2.35 -4.99
CA ASN A 534 -39.44 2.30 -3.52
C ASN A 534 -38.39 1.31 -3.01
N ALA A 535 -38.27 0.13 -3.62
CA ALA A 535 -37.24 -0.85 -3.27
C ALA A 535 -35.83 -0.29 -3.51
N LEU A 536 -35.60 0.44 -4.61
CA LEU A 536 -34.34 1.16 -4.84
C LEU A 536 -34.05 2.23 -3.78
N VAL A 537 -35.08 2.99 -3.38
CA VAL A 537 -34.97 4.00 -2.31
C VAL A 537 -34.61 3.35 -0.98
N GLU A 538 -35.25 2.24 -0.63
CA GLU A 538 -35.06 1.52 0.62
C GLU A 538 -33.69 0.83 0.67
N ALA A 539 -33.31 0.10 -0.38
CA ALA A 539 -32.01 -0.57 -0.48
C ALA A 539 -30.86 0.44 -0.39
N LEU A 540 -30.93 1.56 -1.11
CA LEU A 540 -29.87 2.57 -1.10
C LEU A 540 -29.81 3.35 0.22
N ALA A 541 -30.95 3.74 0.80
CA ALA A 541 -30.97 4.44 2.09
C ALA A 541 -30.64 3.53 3.29
N THR A 542 -30.68 2.21 3.13
CA THR A 542 -30.23 1.23 4.14
C THR A 542 -28.71 0.99 4.07
N ARG A 543 -28.09 1.18 2.89
CA ARG A 543 -26.66 0.88 2.66
C ARG A 543 -25.75 2.11 2.65
N PHE A 544 -26.29 3.30 2.42
CA PHE A 544 -25.54 4.56 2.26
C PHE A 544 -26.28 5.74 2.90
N ASP A 545 -25.54 6.78 3.33
CA ASP A 545 -26.07 8.08 3.77
C ASP A 545 -26.60 8.88 2.56
N VAL A 546 -27.74 8.41 2.04
CA VAL A 546 -28.45 8.99 0.89
C VAL A 546 -29.93 9.14 1.20
N SER A 547 -30.43 10.38 1.16
CA SER A 547 -31.85 10.61 1.44
C SER A 547 -32.75 10.01 0.35
N ALA A 548 -33.92 9.52 0.75
CA ALA A 548 -34.96 9.07 -0.17
C ALA A 548 -35.40 10.13 -1.19
N ALA A 549 -35.24 11.43 -0.87
CA ALA A 549 -35.46 12.52 -1.81
C ALA A 549 -34.31 12.62 -2.85
N SER A 550 -33.06 12.43 -2.42
CA SER A 550 -31.87 12.42 -3.28
C SER A 550 -31.91 11.26 -4.29
N VAL A 551 -32.33 10.06 -3.88
CA VAL A 551 -32.51 8.92 -4.78
C VAL A 551 -33.62 9.22 -5.80
N ARG A 552 -34.81 9.64 -5.35
CA ARG A 552 -35.93 10.00 -6.25
C ARG A 552 -35.61 11.15 -7.21
N THR A 553 -34.75 12.09 -6.82
CA THR A 553 -34.27 13.17 -7.69
C THR A 553 -33.27 12.67 -8.73
N ASN A 554 -32.43 11.70 -8.40
CA ASN A 554 -31.53 11.09 -9.39
C ASN A 554 -32.27 10.16 -10.37
N LEU A 555 -33.38 9.55 -9.95
CA LEU A 555 -34.31 8.80 -10.79
C LEU A 555 -35.11 9.66 -11.81
N THR A 556 -34.82 10.96 -11.93
CA THR A 556 -35.29 11.80 -13.06
C THR A 556 -34.17 12.15 -14.05
N ALA A 557 -32.99 11.55 -13.93
CA ALA A 557 -31.92 11.70 -14.92
C ALA A 557 -32.24 10.91 -16.21
N PRO A 558 -31.86 11.41 -17.41
CA PRO A 558 -32.23 10.77 -18.69
C PRO A 558 -31.77 9.32 -18.89
N ILE A 559 -30.77 8.87 -18.13
CA ILE A 559 -30.29 7.47 -18.12
C ILE A 559 -31.31 6.48 -17.53
N PHE A 560 -32.36 6.96 -16.84
CA PHE A 560 -33.38 6.13 -16.22
C PHE A 560 -34.75 6.30 -16.91
N ALA A 561 -35.29 5.21 -17.45
CA ALA A 561 -36.60 5.17 -18.09
C ALA A 561 -37.64 4.50 -17.18
N ARG A 562 -38.91 4.92 -17.27
CA ARG A 562 -40.01 4.29 -16.50
C ARG A 562 -40.70 3.24 -17.35
N SER A 563 -40.41 1.96 -17.09
CA SER A 563 -41.06 0.82 -17.74
C SER A 563 -42.57 0.77 -17.47
N ARG A 564 -42.95 0.89 -16.20
CA ARG A 564 -44.34 0.84 -15.70
C ARG A 564 -44.52 1.69 -14.45
N ARG A 565 -45.77 1.85 -13.99
CA ARG A 565 -46.11 2.71 -12.85
C ARG A 565 -45.37 2.27 -11.58
N GLY A 566 -44.43 3.10 -11.11
CA GLY A 566 -43.62 2.85 -9.91
C GLY A 566 -42.31 2.11 -10.17
N TRP A 567 -42.01 1.73 -11.41
CA TRP A 567 -40.84 0.96 -11.80
C TRP A 567 -39.92 1.75 -12.74
N VAL A 568 -38.66 1.32 -12.79
CA VAL A 568 -37.59 1.98 -13.54
C VAL A 568 -36.61 0.95 -14.10
N CYS A 569 -36.13 1.21 -15.32
CA CYS A 569 -35.05 0.53 -16.00
C CYS A 569 -33.98 1.54 -16.42
N LEU A 570 -32.84 1.06 -16.90
CA LEU A 570 -31.93 1.87 -17.69
C LEU A 570 -32.61 2.22 -19.03
N ALA A 571 -32.44 3.46 -19.49
CA ALA A 571 -32.90 3.88 -20.81
C ALA A 571 -32.10 3.14 -21.90
N ASP A 572 -32.79 2.69 -22.95
CA ASP A 572 -32.15 1.95 -24.04
C ASP A 572 -31.17 2.84 -24.82
N GLN A 573 -29.88 2.52 -24.72
CA GLN A 573 -28.82 3.18 -25.49
C GLN A 573 -28.66 2.59 -26.90
N SER A 574 -29.35 1.49 -27.23
CA SER A 574 -29.35 0.89 -28.58
C SER A 574 -30.07 1.77 -29.60
N SER A 575 -30.98 2.64 -29.14
CA SER A 575 -31.77 3.56 -29.97
C SER A 575 -31.24 5.00 -30.00
N THR A 576 -30.16 5.32 -29.26
CA THR A 576 -29.43 6.60 -29.41
C THR A 576 -28.47 6.59 -30.61
N GLY A 577 -29.02 6.32 -31.80
CA GLY A 577 -28.44 6.84 -33.03
C GLY A 577 -28.56 8.36 -33.06
N THR A 578 -27.55 9.04 -33.61
CA THR A 578 -27.29 10.49 -33.46
C THR A 578 -28.34 11.45 -34.05
N ASP A 579 -29.45 10.93 -34.58
CA ASP A 579 -30.51 11.67 -35.29
C ASP A 579 -31.88 11.68 -34.57
N THR A 580 -32.03 11.03 -33.41
CA THR A 580 -33.33 11.04 -32.68
C THR A 580 -33.43 12.27 -31.76
N PRO A 581 -34.29 13.27 -32.05
CA PRO A 581 -34.32 14.52 -31.28
C PRO A 581 -34.89 14.31 -29.87
N TYR A 582 -34.17 14.81 -28.86
CA TYR A 582 -34.62 14.79 -27.47
C TYR A 582 -35.97 15.49 -27.31
N THR A 583 -36.99 14.72 -26.92
CA THR A 583 -38.34 15.23 -26.66
C THR A 583 -38.48 15.54 -25.16
N PRO A 584 -38.59 16.82 -24.76
CA PRO A 584 -38.80 17.18 -23.36
C PRO A 584 -40.21 16.79 -22.88
N ARG A 585 -40.37 16.52 -21.58
CA ARG A 585 -41.68 16.15 -20.99
C ARG A 585 -42.78 17.19 -21.28
N ASN A 586 -42.42 18.47 -21.23
CA ASN A 586 -43.26 19.57 -21.66
C ASN A 586 -42.49 20.29 -22.77
N ASP A 587 -43.18 20.65 -23.84
CA ASP A 587 -42.64 21.55 -24.87
C ASP A 587 -42.50 22.99 -24.31
N VAL A 588 -42.06 23.93 -25.14
CA VAL A 588 -41.93 25.34 -24.72
C VAL A 588 -43.28 25.98 -24.38
N ALA A 589 -44.40 25.57 -25.01
CA ALA A 589 -45.74 26.07 -24.68
C ALA A 589 -46.29 25.49 -23.37
N GLY A 590 -45.84 24.30 -22.95
CA GLY A 590 -46.11 23.71 -21.62
C GLY A 590 -45.09 24.06 -20.54
N THR A 591 -44.07 24.87 -20.83
CA THR A 591 -42.96 25.15 -19.90
C THR A 591 -43.15 26.48 -19.15
N ARG A 592 -43.06 26.44 -17.81
CA ARG A 592 -43.11 27.65 -16.97
C ARG A 592 -42.15 28.73 -17.44
N ARG A 593 -42.56 29.98 -17.25
CA ARG A 593 -41.81 31.20 -17.58
C ARG A 593 -41.47 31.36 -19.07
N CYS A 594 -41.99 30.50 -19.95
CA CYS A 594 -41.86 30.65 -21.40
C CYS A 594 -43.13 31.28 -21.98
N PHE A 595 -42.98 32.36 -22.75
CA PHE A 595 -44.09 33.16 -23.30
C PHE A 595 -43.90 33.46 -24.80
N LEU A 596 -44.98 33.43 -25.55
CA LEU A 596 -45.01 33.68 -27.00
C LEU A 596 -44.94 35.18 -27.30
N GLY A 597 -43.89 35.59 -28.01
CA GLY A 597 -43.64 36.94 -28.47
C GLY A 597 -44.65 37.43 -29.52
N ALA A 598 -44.75 38.75 -29.70
CA ALA A 598 -45.55 39.33 -30.79
C ALA A 598 -44.90 39.11 -32.18
N ASP A 599 -43.63 38.70 -32.18
CA ASP A 599 -42.83 38.19 -33.29
C ASP A 599 -43.05 36.69 -33.55
N GLY A 600 -43.91 36.01 -32.78
CA GLY A 600 -44.15 34.57 -32.85
C GLY A 600 -43.03 33.70 -32.26
N ARG A 601 -42.02 34.30 -31.61
CA ARG A 601 -40.86 33.59 -31.03
C ARG A 601 -41.08 33.34 -29.53
N TRP A 602 -40.53 32.27 -28.95
CA TRP A 602 -40.66 32.02 -27.51
C TRP A 602 -39.58 32.72 -26.69
N TRP A 603 -39.99 33.36 -25.60
CA TRP A 603 -39.16 34.13 -24.68
C TRP A 603 -39.20 33.50 -23.28
N TYR A 604 -38.04 33.18 -22.71
CA TYR A 604 -37.89 32.68 -21.34
C TYR A 604 -37.63 33.83 -20.36
N ARG A 605 -38.46 33.92 -19.31
CA ARG A 605 -38.38 34.92 -18.25
C ARG A 605 -37.53 34.45 -17.08
N LEU A 606 -36.43 35.14 -16.83
CA LEU A 606 -35.62 35.03 -15.61
C LEU A 606 -35.92 36.20 -14.67
N GLU A 607 -35.86 35.94 -13.37
CA GLU A 607 -35.85 36.95 -12.32
C GLU A 607 -34.39 37.18 -11.90
N VAL A 608 -33.92 38.43 -11.90
CA VAL A 608 -32.51 38.75 -11.67
C VAL A 608 -32.21 38.78 -10.17
N ASN A 609 -31.21 38.00 -9.76
CA ASN A 609 -30.75 37.87 -8.38
C ASN A 609 -29.24 38.15 -8.27
N ALA A 610 -28.70 38.11 -7.05
CA ALA A 610 -27.28 38.39 -6.80
C ALA A 610 -26.31 37.37 -7.45
N GLU A 611 -26.71 36.10 -7.64
CA GLU A 611 -25.84 35.08 -8.26
C GLU A 611 -25.67 35.31 -9.76
N HIS A 612 -26.74 35.72 -10.45
CA HIS A 612 -26.70 36.06 -11.87
C HIS A 612 -25.76 37.26 -12.12
N LEU A 613 -25.66 38.19 -11.16
CA LEU A 613 -24.74 39.34 -11.20
C LEU A 613 -23.33 39.03 -10.65
N ARG A 614 -23.15 37.98 -9.83
CA ARG A 614 -21.81 37.44 -9.52
C ARG A 614 -21.18 36.77 -10.74
N GLY A 615 -21.99 36.13 -11.59
CA GLY A 615 -21.55 35.45 -12.82
C GLY A 615 -21.62 33.92 -12.75
N SER A 616 -22.46 33.37 -11.88
CA SER A 616 -22.72 31.94 -11.84
C SER A 616 -23.53 31.45 -13.05
N GLY A 617 -23.33 30.18 -13.44
CA GLY A 617 -24.16 29.52 -14.45
C GLY A 617 -25.63 29.45 -13.99
N THR A 618 -26.54 29.73 -14.91
CA THR A 618 -27.99 29.85 -14.66
C THR A 618 -28.72 28.58 -15.14
N PRO A 619 -29.35 27.80 -14.24
CA PRO A 619 -30.20 26.69 -14.64
C PRO A 619 -31.42 27.16 -15.44
N VAL A 620 -31.76 26.47 -16.52
CA VAL A 620 -32.90 26.80 -17.38
C VAL A 620 -33.85 25.60 -17.56
N PRO A 621 -35.14 25.82 -17.88
CA PRO A 621 -36.09 24.71 -18.05
C PRO A 621 -35.78 23.84 -19.27
N ALA A 622 -35.97 22.52 -19.11
CA ALA A 622 -35.71 21.53 -20.17
C ALA A 622 -36.47 21.82 -21.48
N GLY A 623 -37.76 22.18 -21.41
CA GLY A 623 -38.57 22.48 -22.61
C GLY A 623 -38.13 23.74 -23.37
N TRP A 624 -37.53 24.72 -22.67
CA TRP A 624 -36.92 25.88 -23.34
C TRP A 624 -35.56 25.52 -23.94
N ALA A 625 -34.72 24.80 -23.20
CA ALA A 625 -33.41 24.34 -23.68
C ALA A 625 -33.55 23.47 -24.94
N ALA A 626 -34.55 22.58 -24.99
CA ALA A 626 -34.87 21.77 -26.17
C ALA A 626 -35.40 22.60 -27.35
N HIS A 627 -36.24 23.61 -27.10
CA HIS A 627 -36.73 24.51 -28.15
C HIS A 627 -35.62 25.32 -28.84
N ILE A 628 -34.52 25.61 -28.14
CA ILE A 628 -33.32 26.27 -28.68
C ILE A 628 -32.24 25.27 -29.15
N GLY A 629 -32.62 24.00 -29.35
CA GLY A 629 -31.79 22.94 -29.95
C GLY A 629 -30.94 22.12 -28.97
N GLY A 630 -30.97 22.42 -27.67
CA GLY A 630 -30.17 21.72 -26.66
C GLY A 630 -30.76 20.36 -26.26
N ALA A 631 -29.91 19.34 -26.13
CA ALA A 631 -30.29 18.01 -25.68
C ALA A 631 -29.29 17.46 -24.65
N PRO A 632 -29.70 16.55 -23.72
CA PRO A 632 -28.78 15.90 -22.79
C PRO A 632 -27.67 15.14 -23.52
N LEU A 633 -26.46 15.15 -22.96
CA LEU A 633 -25.27 14.44 -23.48
C LEU A 633 -24.74 14.91 -24.85
N CYS A 634 -25.41 15.86 -25.51
CA CYS A 634 -24.92 16.50 -26.73
C CYS A 634 -23.87 17.59 -26.45
N GLU A 635 -23.21 18.07 -27.52
CA GLU A 635 -22.22 19.15 -27.42
C GLU A 635 -22.81 20.47 -26.88
N PRO A 636 -22.03 21.29 -26.16
CA PRO A 636 -22.51 22.57 -25.64
C PRO A 636 -22.79 23.58 -26.77
N ILE A 637 -23.97 24.21 -26.76
CA ILE A 637 -24.38 25.17 -27.79
C ILE A 637 -23.95 26.58 -27.35
N THR A 638 -23.05 27.21 -28.10
CA THR A 638 -22.61 28.59 -27.85
C THR A 638 -23.48 29.60 -28.59
N PHE A 639 -24.03 30.58 -27.87
CA PHE A 639 -24.82 31.67 -28.41
C PHE A 639 -24.07 33.00 -28.35
N ARG A 640 -24.21 33.82 -29.40
CA ARG A 640 -23.68 35.19 -29.45
C ARG A 640 -24.67 36.20 -28.88
N HIS A 641 -24.20 37.25 -28.21
CA HIS A 641 -25.02 38.37 -27.73
C HIS A 641 -24.21 39.68 -27.76
N ASP A 642 -24.86 40.82 -27.50
CA ASP A 642 -24.24 42.16 -27.58
C ASP A 642 -23.12 42.44 -26.56
N ALA A 643 -22.81 41.47 -25.69
CA ALA A 643 -21.82 41.58 -24.63
C ALA A 643 -20.87 40.37 -24.56
N GLY A 644 -20.76 39.60 -25.65
CA GLY A 644 -19.88 38.43 -25.74
C GLY A 644 -20.59 37.17 -26.24
N GLU A 645 -20.15 36.02 -25.75
CA GLU A 645 -20.73 34.70 -26.04
C GLU A 645 -21.08 33.98 -24.74
N THR A 646 -22.18 33.22 -24.74
CA THR A 646 -22.59 32.40 -23.59
C THR A 646 -23.06 31.02 -24.07
N THR A 647 -22.59 29.96 -23.41
CA THR A 647 -22.84 28.57 -23.80
C THR A 647 -23.93 27.91 -22.96
N LEU A 648 -24.83 27.16 -23.58
CA LEU A 648 -25.74 26.20 -22.95
C LEU A 648 -25.07 24.82 -22.90
N GLN A 649 -24.96 24.22 -21.72
CA GLN A 649 -24.48 22.86 -21.53
C GLN A 649 -25.55 22.00 -20.82
N TRP A 650 -25.75 20.77 -21.30
CA TRP A 650 -26.72 19.84 -20.73
C TRP A 650 -26.06 18.50 -20.35
N ARG A 651 -25.51 18.48 -19.13
CA ARG A 651 -25.07 17.23 -18.48
C ARG A 651 -26.25 16.61 -17.72
N ASN A 652 -26.34 16.88 -16.41
CA ASN A 652 -27.42 16.35 -15.56
C ASN A 652 -28.69 17.23 -15.57
N GLN A 653 -28.53 18.50 -15.91
CA GLN A 653 -29.58 19.51 -16.09
C GLN A 653 -29.08 20.52 -17.14
N SER A 654 -29.98 21.25 -17.79
CA SER A 654 -29.62 22.32 -18.72
C SER A 654 -29.19 23.57 -17.94
N VAL A 655 -27.94 23.98 -18.12
CA VAL A 655 -27.35 25.18 -17.52
C VAL A 655 -26.84 26.07 -18.63
N LEU A 656 -27.27 27.32 -18.62
CA LEU A 656 -26.71 28.37 -19.47
C LEU A 656 -25.57 29.06 -18.70
N GLY A 657 -24.52 29.47 -19.39
CA GLY A 657 -23.31 30.06 -18.78
C GLY A 657 -23.54 31.41 -18.08
N SER A 658 -22.45 32.13 -17.81
CA SER A 658 -22.51 33.43 -17.14
C SER A 658 -23.20 34.49 -18.02
N ILE A 659 -24.50 34.69 -17.80
CA ILE A 659 -25.29 35.76 -18.42
C ILE A 659 -24.96 37.16 -17.89
N ARG A 660 -24.03 37.28 -16.93
CA ARG A 660 -23.68 38.55 -16.27
C ARG A 660 -23.40 39.69 -17.27
N PRO A 661 -22.54 39.53 -18.31
CA PRO A 661 -22.26 40.63 -19.24
C PRO A 661 -23.51 41.08 -20.01
N LEU A 662 -24.41 40.14 -20.31
CA LEU A 662 -25.67 40.43 -21.00
C LEU A 662 -26.66 41.17 -20.09
N LEU A 663 -26.73 40.81 -18.81
CA LEU A 663 -27.54 41.52 -17.80
C LEU A 663 -27.00 42.93 -17.51
N GLU A 664 -25.68 43.08 -17.40
CA GLU A 664 -25.01 44.38 -17.24
C GLU A 664 -25.25 45.28 -18.47
N ASN A 665 -25.15 44.74 -19.69
CA ASN A 665 -25.37 45.48 -20.93
C ASN A 665 -26.82 45.98 -21.12
N ILE A 666 -27.83 45.21 -20.68
CA ILE A 666 -29.23 45.68 -20.65
C ILE A 666 -29.57 46.51 -19.39
N GLY A 667 -28.60 46.73 -18.50
CA GLY A 667 -28.74 47.50 -17.26
C GLY A 667 -29.70 46.88 -16.24
N ALA A 668 -29.80 45.55 -16.18
CA ALA A 668 -30.72 44.86 -15.27
C ALA A 668 -30.16 44.72 -13.84
N GLY A 669 -30.95 45.15 -12.85
CA GLY A 669 -30.64 45.01 -11.43
C GLY A 669 -31.39 43.87 -10.74
N VAL A 670 -31.07 43.61 -9.46
CA VAL A 670 -31.78 42.61 -8.65
C VAL A 670 -33.26 42.97 -8.52
N GLY A 671 -34.15 42.01 -8.75
CA GLY A 671 -35.61 42.21 -8.77
C GLY A 671 -36.19 42.65 -10.12
N ASP A 672 -35.34 42.98 -11.11
CA ASP A 672 -35.78 43.10 -12.50
C ASP A 672 -36.04 41.72 -13.11
N HIS A 673 -36.85 41.71 -14.17
CA HIS A 673 -37.08 40.52 -15.00
C HIS A 673 -36.33 40.66 -16.33
N ALA A 674 -35.61 39.63 -16.72
CA ALA A 674 -34.97 39.53 -18.03
C ALA A 674 -35.71 38.50 -18.89
N PHE A 675 -36.07 38.88 -20.12
CA PHE A 675 -36.70 37.98 -21.09
C PHE A 675 -35.66 37.62 -22.16
N PHE A 676 -35.42 36.32 -22.35
CA PHE A 676 -34.42 35.78 -23.27
C PHE A 676 -35.07 35.06 -24.45
N ASN A 677 -34.65 35.39 -25.66
CA ASN A 677 -34.97 34.62 -26.88
C ASN A 677 -33.66 34.22 -27.59
N VAL A 678 -33.65 33.05 -28.20
CA VAL A 678 -32.60 32.66 -29.15
C VAL A 678 -33.24 32.56 -30.54
N ALA A 679 -32.56 33.14 -31.52
CA ALA A 679 -32.82 32.92 -32.93
C ALA A 679 -31.51 33.03 -33.70
N ASP A 680 -31.34 32.24 -34.76
CA ASP A 680 -30.23 32.40 -35.71
C ASP A 680 -28.83 32.32 -35.02
N GLY A 681 -28.72 31.52 -33.96
CA GLY A 681 -27.51 31.37 -33.12
C GLY A 681 -27.23 32.52 -32.14
N ARG A 682 -28.13 33.52 -32.06
CA ARG A 682 -27.97 34.75 -31.27
C ARG A 682 -28.95 34.79 -30.10
N LEU A 683 -28.41 34.94 -28.89
CA LEU A 683 -29.16 35.17 -27.65
C LEU A 683 -29.47 36.66 -27.51
N SER A 684 -30.75 37.01 -27.52
CA SER A 684 -31.26 38.36 -27.30
C SER A 684 -31.89 38.47 -25.92
N ALA A 685 -31.72 39.60 -25.24
CA ALA A 685 -32.28 39.85 -23.92
C ALA A 685 -33.03 41.19 -23.88
N LEU A 686 -34.20 41.21 -23.23
CA LEU A 686 -34.97 42.42 -22.95
C LEU A 686 -35.16 42.57 -21.44
N ARG A 687 -34.88 43.78 -20.92
CA ARG A 687 -35.10 44.14 -19.52
C ARG A 687 -36.52 44.63 -19.30
N LEU A 688 -37.19 44.06 -18.32
CA LEU A 688 -38.41 44.56 -17.71
C LEU A 688 -38.12 44.92 -16.24
N PRO A 689 -38.13 46.20 -15.84
CA PRO A 689 -37.77 46.59 -14.47
C PRO A 689 -38.66 45.94 -13.39
N ALA A 690 -38.29 46.04 -12.12
CA ALA A 690 -39.17 45.74 -10.99
C ALA A 690 -40.55 46.47 -11.13
N PRO A 691 -41.67 45.86 -10.67
CA PRO A 691 -42.98 46.50 -10.72
C PRO A 691 -43.08 47.68 -9.73
N GLN A 692 -43.78 48.75 -10.13
CA GLN A 692 -43.97 49.91 -9.26
C GLN A 692 -45.03 49.64 -8.17
N PRO A 693 -44.89 50.21 -6.96
CA PRO A 693 -45.96 50.20 -5.96
C PRO A 693 -47.27 50.77 -6.54
N GLY A 694 -48.41 50.19 -6.16
CA GLY A 694 -49.73 50.62 -6.64
C GLY A 694 -50.18 50.07 -7.99
N THR A 695 -49.34 49.32 -8.74
CA THR A 695 -49.81 48.58 -9.94
C THR A 695 -50.92 47.59 -9.57
N GLY A 696 -52.03 47.58 -10.30
CA GLY A 696 -53.15 46.64 -10.11
C GLY A 696 -52.81 45.18 -10.43
N ALA A 697 -53.62 44.24 -9.95
CA ALA A 697 -53.30 42.81 -9.99
C ALA A 697 -53.33 42.24 -11.42
N GLU A 698 -54.34 42.60 -12.22
CA GLU A 698 -54.42 42.29 -13.66
C GLU A 698 -53.20 42.79 -14.43
N ALA A 699 -52.75 44.02 -14.14
CA ALA A 699 -51.56 44.59 -14.76
C ALA A 699 -50.27 43.87 -14.31
N ARG A 700 -50.17 43.38 -13.07
CA ARG A 700 -49.02 42.55 -12.63
C ARG A 700 -48.99 41.20 -13.33
N ALA A 701 -50.13 40.51 -13.42
CA ALA A 701 -50.25 39.21 -14.08
C ALA A 701 -49.86 39.31 -15.57
N ALA A 702 -50.39 40.30 -16.30
CA ALA A 702 -50.02 40.52 -17.70
C ALA A 702 -48.53 40.89 -17.87
N ARG A 703 -48.01 41.75 -16.99
CA ARG A 703 -46.60 42.19 -16.96
C ARG A 703 -45.63 41.04 -16.72
N LEU A 704 -46.00 40.04 -15.93
CA LEU A 704 -45.20 38.82 -15.73
C LEU A 704 -45.12 37.91 -16.97
N THR A 705 -45.93 38.15 -18.01
CA THR A 705 -45.73 37.54 -19.35
C THR A 705 -44.91 38.42 -20.30
N GLY A 706 -44.52 39.62 -19.89
CA GLY A 706 -43.82 40.62 -20.70
C GLY A 706 -44.71 41.72 -21.31
N TRP A 707 -46.00 41.77 -20.97
CA TRP A 707 -46.94 42.78 -21.49
C TRP A 707 -46.96 44.04 -20.61
N THR A 708 -46.54 45.19 -21.14
CA THR A 708 -46.33 46.43 -20.35
C THR A 708 -47.42 47.49 -20.51
N ALA A 709 -48.34 47.34 -21.47
CA ALA A 709 -49.46 48.25 -21.63
C ALA A 709 -50.51 48.02 -20.52
N ALA A 710 -51.29 49.07 -20.21
CA ALA A 710 -52.44 48.94 -19.32
C ALA A 710 -53.46 47.95 -19.90
N VAL A 711 -54.11 47.18 -19.03
CA VAL A 711 -55.12 46.18 -19.37
C VAL A 711 -56.23 46.18 -18.32
N THR A 712 -57.46 45.96 -18.76
CA THR A 712 -58.56 45.52 -17.89
C THR A 712 -58.38 44.05 -17.50
N ARG A 713 -59.20 43.56 -16.57
CA ARG A 713 -59.17 42.16 -16.11
C ARG A 713 -59.45 41.16 -17.23
N GLN A 714 -60.35 41.49 -18.16
CA GLN A 714 -60.65 40.63 -19.30
C GLN A 714 -59.50 40.63 -20.31
N GLU A 715 -58.97 41.81 -20.67
CA GLU A 715 -57.79 41.90 -21.55
C GLU A 715 -56.57 41.19 -20.96
N ALA A 716 -56.42 41.17 -19.63
CA ALA A 716 -55.36 40.40 -18.98
C ALA A 716 -55.53 38.88 -19.20
N VAL A 717 -56.74 38.32 -19.09
CA VAL A 717 -57.03 36.91 -19.42
C VAL A 717 -56.68 36.63 -20.89
N GLU A 718 -57.20 37.44 -21.83
CA GLU A 718 -56.98 37.26 -23.27
C GLU A 718 -55.49 37.39 -23.65
N VAL A 719 -54.77 38.35 -23.06
CA VAL A 719 -53.33 38.54 -23.26
C VAL A 719 -52.56 37.35 -22.70
N ILE A 720 -52.78 36.95 -21.44
CA ILE A 720 -51.99 35.88 -20.80
C ILE A 720 -52.22 34.55 -21.51
N ALA A 721 -53.48 34.20 -21.84
CA ALA A 721 -53.82 32.99 -22.60
C ALA A 721 -53.06 32.92 -23.93
N ARG A 722 -53.12 33.99 -24.73
CA ARG A 722 -52.36 34.11 -25.99
C ARG A 722 -50.84 34.04 -25.76
N ARG A 723 -50.33 34.65 -24.69
CA ARG A 723 -48.90 34.64 -24.33
C ARG A 723 -48.42 33.26 -23.85
N ILE A 724 -49.28 32.34 -23.44
CA ILE A 724 -48.90 30.94 -23.12
C ILE A 724 -49.30 29.93 -24.20
N GLY A 725 -49.82 30.39 -25.34
CA GLY A 725 -50.13 29.55 -26.51
C GLY A 725 -51.51 28.89 -26.49
N MET A 726 -52.48 29.42 -25.73
CA MET A 726 -53.87 28.96 -25.78
C MET A 726 -54.64 29.60 -26.96
N GLU A 727 -55.75 28.98 -27.35
CA GLU A 727 -56.62 29.49 -28.41
C GLU A 727 -57.38 30.77 -27.99
N PRO A 728 -57.66 31.70 -28.95
CA PRO A 728 -58.44 32.90 -28.66
C PRO A 728 -59.84 32.57 -28.12
N GLY A 729 -60.29 33.30 -27.10
CA GLY A 729 -61.59 33.07 -26.45
C GLY A 729 -61.57 32.05 -25.31
N SER A 730 -60.41 31.51 -24.93
CA SER A 730 -60.24 30.71 -23.71
C SER A 730 -60.77 31.45 -22.46
N ASP A 731 -61.54 30.76 -21.61
CA ASP A 731 -62.07 31.36 -20.38
C ASP A 731 -61.02 31.45 -19.25
N SER A 732 -61.37 32.20 -18.20
CA SER A 732 -60.48 32.46 -17.06
C SER A 732 -60.19 31.22 -16.21
N THR A 733 -61.08 30.22 -16.18
CA THR A 733 -60.93 29.00 -15.38
C THR A 733 -59.96 28.05 -16.08
N ALA A 734 -60.14 27.83 -17.38
CA ALA A 734 -59.21 27.08 -18.23
C ALA A 734 -57.80 27.71 -18.22
N LEU A 735 -57.71 29.05 -18.20
CA LEU A 735 -56.43 29.75 -18.07
C LEU A 735 -55.74 29.49 -16.71
N LEU A 736 -56.48 29.55 -15.60
CA LEU A 736 -55.91 29.29 -14.26
C LEU A 736 -55.47 27.83 -14.11
N GLU A 737 -56.25 26.87 -14.61
CA GLU A 737 -55.86 25.46 -14.66
C GLU A 737 -54.57 25.28 -15.48
N ARG A 738 -54.50 25.88 -16.68
CA ARG A 738 -53.32 25.80 -17.56
C ARG A 738 -52.07 26.47 -16.97
N LEU A 739 -52.20 27.57 -16.23
CA LEU A 739 -51.09 28.18 -15.47
C LEU A 739 -50.62 27.26 -14.33
N GLY A 740 -51.56 26.57 -13.67
CA GLY A 740 -51.30 25.55 -12.65
C GLY A 740 -50.51 24.35 -13.19
N GLU A 741 -50.89 23.81 -14.36
CA GLU A 741 -50.17 22.73 -15.04
C GLU A 741 -48.72 23.10 -15.39
N ARG A 742 -48.52 24.31 -15.94
CA ARG A 742 -47.19 24.84 -16.30
C ARG A 742 -46.33 25.06 -15.06
N GLY A 743 -46.96 25.46 -13.95
CA GLY A 743 -46.31 25.86 -12.70
C GLY A 743 -46.02 27.37 -12.61
N ASP A 744 -46.74 28.20 -13.38
CA ASP A 744 -46.64 29.66 -13.40
C ASP A 744 -47.50 30.31 -12.29
N ARG A 745 -47.28 29.85 -11.04
CA ARG A 745 -48.09 30.26 -9.88
C ARG A 745 -48.08 31.76 -9.62
N ASP A 746 -46.94 32.42 -9.86
CA ASP A 746 -46.80 33.87 -9.72
C ASP A 746 -47.72 34.67 -10.67
N ILE A 747 -48.15 34.08 -11.79
CA ILE A 747 -49.14 34.70 -12.69
C ILE A 747 -50.56 34.33 -12.22
N ALA A 748 -50.81 33.08 -11.83
CA ALA A 748 -52.10 32.62 -11.34
C ALA A 748 -52.54 33.42 -10.09
N GLU A 749 -51.67 33.59 -9.10
CA GLU A 749 -51.95 34.31 -7.85
C GLU A 749 -52.40 35.76 -8.09
N PHE A 750 -51.73 36.51 -8.99
CA PHE A 750 -52.16 37.87 -9.34
C PHE A 750 -53.43 37.89 -10.22
N LEU A 751 -53.65 36.87 -11.06
CA LEU A 751 -54.85 36.78 -11.89
C LEU A 751 -56.10 36.43 -11.05
N GLU A 752 -55.97 35.54 -10.07
CA GLU A 752 -57.00 35.23 -9.08
C GLU A 752 -57.38 36.47 -8.26
N GLN A 753 -56.38 37.22 -7.75
CA GLN A 753 -56.60 38.49 -7.05
C GLN A 753 -57.35 39.54 -7.90
N ALA A 754 -57.08 39.56 -9.22
CA ALA A 754 -57.79 40.42 -10.15
C ALA A 754 -59.25 39.97 -10.36
N LEU A 755 -59.46 38.68 -10.63
CA LEU A 755 -60.76 38.10 -10.97
C LEU A 755 -61.74 38.09 -9.78
N ALA A 756 -61.25 37.74 -8.58
CA ALA A 756 -62.05 37.79 -7.35
C ALA A 756 -62.53 39.21 -7.00
N GLY A 757 -61.82 40.23 -7.50
CA GLY A 757 -61.98 41.62 -7.10
C GLY A 757 -61.29 41.89 -5.76
N ALA A 758 -60.53 42.98 -5.70
CA ALA A 758 -59.74 43.32 -4.53
C ALA A 758 -60.63 43.51 -3.28
N ILE A 759 -60.57 42.54 -2.36
CA ILE A 759 -60.91 42.76 -0.95
C ILE A 759 -59.84 43.73 -0.42
N PRO A 760 -60.21 44.94 0.04
CA PRO A 760 -59.24 45.86 0.62
C PRO A 760 -58.74 45.28 1.95
N ALA A 761 -57.42 45.10 2.08
CA ALA A 761 -56.81 44.78 3.37
C ALA A 761 -56.89 46.00 4.31
N PHE A 762 -57.32 45.75 5.54
CA PHE A 762 -57.15 46.63 6.70
C PHE A 762 -56.07 46.04 7.61
#